data_AF-A0A6L6E154-F1
#
_entry.id   AF-A0A6L6E154-F1
#
_cell.length_a   1.000
_cell.length_b   1.000
_cell.length_c   1.000
_cell.angle_alpha   90.00
_cell.angle_beta   90.00
_cell.angle_gamma   90.00
#
_symmetry.space_group_name_H-M   'P 1'
#
loop_
_entity.id
_entity.type
_entity.pdbx_description
1 polymer ?
#
loop_
_entity_poly.entity_id
_entity_poly.type
_entity_poly.pdbx_seq_one_letter_code
_entity_poly.pdbx_strand_id
1 'polypeptide(L)'
;MTRARISMRRVIAITALVVSVLPFQHANTVSAETLPPLGIVVRGHGNGHGRGLSQFGALGWATKLNATWQDILNFYYGGSGRTLALLTPTDDKAAPGGVMSVRLTDLDGDATSVVSDNASLSWSGKPEKYGALVAIPVARNTYDIYASPTATCSLANTAPSGFAQIGDNVAGPIDFATTNGSSPTAVAPTDLVGVCEAATSTYKSGKIRYYRGGIRAMADGSGNHRNVNLIPTEAYVRGVVPRESPAGWADQAGGLGINALRAQAVAARSYALSEARYSYAKTCDTQDCQVYSGAMLRGVGSPSVLNLEDPRSDLAVTDTANYVIKDSNLTIVRTEFTSSNGGRTAGGQFPAQVDNGDLAADTILQSWTRIFSAAEMQKKYPSIGVFLSIAVTHDGLGGDWNGYATSVLITGSAGVVTRTGWQFRGDFDLYAPWFEATPIAASDTALAPVGSMLFIGDSVAESITTEFSTVITPAYPAMNFQACAGRAMAGADCLFTVAPPQLDLDGVGIVNSTETPAIAVVALGYNDDPNTFEAKVQQMMSALTSKSIQRIVFVNLSTRSTSRSYARSNAALLAAAANPAVSIIDWNAASSAANQWRWFDNSSLCCWVHLNTSGQAEFALFLRAQLDALRAQGLLPITASTAALIPGLPLAVKNTGVMVQSIQKKLNAVLALKGSKRLVTDGQFGTGTANAVKVFQTTASLPVTGIVDRATWDAIGFAGRVDLAVLKVGTKHPAVSSIQRALAKVLKKKIKTTGVYSSSLA
;
A
#
# COMPACT_ATOMS: atom_id res chain seq x y z
N MET A 1 43.53 33.11 -39.57
CA MET A 1 43.74 34.49 -40.02
C MET A 1 42.37 35.15 -40.24
N THR A 2 42.10 36.15 -39.41
CA THR A 2 41.24 37.34 -39.51
C THR A 2 39.95 37.39 -40.36
N ARG A 3 38.91 37.87 -39.66
CA ARG A 3 37.57 38.32 -40.06
C ARG A 3 37.54 39.52 -41.04
N ALA A 4 36.40 39.67 -41.72
CA ALA A 4 35.89 40.89 -42.37
C ALA A 4 34.37 40.96 -42.03
N ARG A 5 33.63 42.08 -41.96
CA ARG A 5 33.84 43.52 -42.17
C ARG A 5 32.63 44.25 -41.54
N ILE A 6 32.80 45.56 -41.31
CA ILE A 6 31.88 46.54 -40.70
C ILE A 6 30.92 47.16 -41.74
N SER A 7 29.72 47.62 -41.31
CA SER A 7 28.95 48.74 -41.90
C SER A 7 27.95 49.29 -40.85
N MET A 8 28.09 50.53 -40.32
CA MET A 8 27.46 51.81 -40.77
C MET A 8 25.90 51.76 -40.82
N ARG A 9 25.07 52.66 -40.26
CA ARG A 9 25.09 54.14 -40.24
C ARG A 9 23.96 54.75 -39.33
N ARG A 10 24.31 55.88 -38.70
CA ARG A 10 23.61 57.20 -38.53
C ARG A 10 22.11 57.36 -38.15
N VAL A 11 21.99 58.04 -37.00
CA VAL A 11 21.02 59.02 -36.42
C VAL A 11 20.17 59.89 -37.37
N ILE A 12 18.89 60.07 -37.00
CA ILE A 12 18.05 61.27 -37.23
C ILE A 12 17.29 61.60 -35.92
N ALA A 13 17.26 62.87 -35.52
CA ALA A 13 16.59 63.39 -34.33
C ALA A 13 15.22 64.00 -34.67
N ILE A 14 14.20 63.79 -33.82
CA ILE A 14 12.94 64.54 -33.81
C ILE A 14 12.52 64.85 -32.36
N THR A 15 11.99 66.06 -32.22
CA THR A 15 11.65 66.92 -31.07
C THR A 15 10.68 66.36 -30.03
N ALA A 16 10.88 66.84 -28.80
CA ALA A 16 10.20 66.49 -27.56
C ALA A 16 8.79 67.08 -27.41
N LEU A 17 7.87 66.28 -26.89
CA LEU A 17 6.60 66.69 -26.27
C LEU A 17 6.62 66.18 -24.82
N VAL A 18 6.70 67.10 -23.85
CA VAL A 18 6.69 66.76 -22.42
C VAL A 18 5.24 66.59 -21.97
N VAL A 19 4.82 65.35 -21.76
CA VAL A 19 3.60 65.00 -21.03
C VAL A 19 3.99 64.65 -19.60
N SER A 20 3.41 65.34 -18.63
CA SER A 20 3.56 65.08 -17.21
C SER A 20 2.95 63.72 -16.84
N VAL A 21 3.82 62.71 -16.67
CA VAL A 21 3.45 61.39 -16.17
C VAL A 21 3.39 61.44 -14.64
N LEU A 22 2.17 61.44 -14.09
CA LEU A 22 1.95 61.07 -12.69
C LEU A 22 2.48 59.64 -12.47
N PRO A 23 3.20 59.36 -11.36
CA PRO A 23 3.67 58.01 -11.10
C PRO A 23 2.46 57.12 -10.84
N PHE A 24 2.18 56.20 -11.77
CA PHE A 24 1.33 55.05 -11.49
C PHE A 24 1.98 54.30 -10.32
N GLN A 25 1.34 54.35 -9.16
CA GLN A 25 1.57 53.37 -8.11
C GLN A 25 1.33 52.01 -8.73
N HIS A 26 2.42 51.25 -8.89
CA HIS A 26 2.32 49.84 -9.21
C HIS A 26 1.57 49.22 -8.03
N ALA A 27 0.31 48.84 -8.27
CA ALA A 27 -0.35 47.91 -7.39
C ALA A 27 0.51 46.65 -7.40
N ASN A 28 1.26 46.43 -6.32
CA ASN A 28 1.90 45.14 -6.07
C ASN A 28 0.78 44.11 -6.09
N THR A 29 0.63 43.40 -7.21
CA THR A 29 -0.06 42.13 -7.23
C THR A 29 0.75 41.23 -6.31
N VAL A 30 0.31 41.10 -5.08
CA VAL A 30 0.74 40.01 -4.19
C VAL A 30 0.37 38.74 -4.94
N SER A 31 1.33 38.13 -5.64
CA SER A 31 1.18 36.76 -6.11
C SER A 31 0.87 35.94 -4.87
N ALA A 32 -0.30 35.34 -4.79
CA ALA A 32 -0.62 34.42 -3.71
C ALA A 32 0.51 33.37 -3.65
N GLU A 33 1.09 33.21 -2.46
CA GLU A 33 2.13 32.20 -2.24
C GLU A 33 1.52 30.84 -2.61
N THR A 34 2.19 30.08 -3.48
CA THR A 34 1.67 28.78 -3.93
C THR A 34 1.47 27.89 -2.71
N LEU A 35 0.25 27.41 -2.51
CA LEU A 35 -0.06 26.52 -1.39
C LEU A 35 0.87 25.30 -1.42
N PRO A 36 1.33 24.82 -0.24
CA PRO A 36 2.11 23.61 -0.15
C PRO A 36 1.41 22.43 -0.81
N PRO A 37 2.13 21.51 -1.49
CA PRO A 37 1.54 20.33 -2.09
C PRO A 37 0.78 19.47 -1.07
N LEU A 38 -0.26 18.77 -1.53
CA LEU A 38 -1.03 17.83 -0.69
C LEU A 38 -0.24 16.55 -0.37
N GLY A 39 0.77 16.26 -1.18
CA GLY A 39 1.54 15.04 -1.13
C GLY A 39 2.31 14.84 -2.42
N ILE A 40 2.62 13.58 -2.72
CA ILE A 40 3.29 13.16 -3.94
C ILE A 40 2.55 11.99 -4.59
N VAL A 41 2.62 11.92 -5.91
CA VAL A 41 2.35 10.70 -6.66
C VAL A 41 3.69 10.14 -7.12
N VAL A 42 3.90 8.87 -6.85
CA VAL A 42 5.08 8.12 -7.30
C VAL A 42 4.63 7.14 -8.36
N ARG A 43 5.16 7.27 -9.57
CA ARG A 43 4.97 6.30 -10.65
C ARG A 43 6.29 5.61 -10.88
N GLY A 44 6.29 4.30 -10.98
CA GLY A 44 7.53 3.55 -11.14
C GLY A 44 7.38 2.30 -11.97
N HIS A 45 8.53 1.68 -12.25
CA HIS A 45 8.68 0.48 -13.05
C HIS A 45 9.32 -0.65 -12.28
N GLY A 46 8.97 -1.88 -12.66
CA GLY A 46 9.58 -3.10 -12.17
C GLY A 46 9.23 -3.45 -10.71
N ASN A 47 9.76 -4.58 -10.27
CA ASN A 47 9.57 -5.12 -8.93
C ASN A 47 10.87 -5.80 -8.47
N GLY A 48 11.50 -5.21 -7.45
CA GLY A 48 12.80 -5.60 -6.94
C GLY A 48 13.92 -4.67 -7.41
N HIS A 49 15.12 -5.22 -7.59
CA HIS A 49 16.34 -4.42 -7.72
C HIS A 49 16.82 -4.14 -9.14
N GLY A 50 16.26 -4.81 -10.15
CA GLY A 50 16.62 -4.56 -11.54
C GLY A 50 18.00 -5.07 -11.99
N ARG A 51 18.88 -5.44 -11.06
CA ARG A 51 20.19 -6.05 -11.35
C ARG A 51 20.07 -7.52 -11.77
N GLY A 52 20.83 -7.90 -12.79
CA GLY A 52 20.91 -9.26 -13.30
C GLY A 52 19.58 -9.77 -13.90
N LEU A 53 19.28 -11.06 -13.71
CA LEU A 53 18.15 -11.71 -14.38
C LEU A 53 16.80 -11.17 -13.88
N SER A 54 15.94 -10.75 -14.81
CA SER A 54 14.51 -10.55 -14.53
C SER A 54 13.80 -11.89 -14.68
N GLN A 55 13.02 -12.31 -13.67
CA GLN A 55 12.28 -13.58 -13.71
C GLN A 55 11.18 -13.52 -14.77
N PHE A 56 10.40 -12.43 -14.78
CA PHE A 56 9.44 -12.19 -15.85
C PHE A 56 10.14 -11.97 -17.18
N GLY A 57 11.29 -11.28 -17.18
CA GLY A 57 12.04 -11.08 -18.41
C GLY A 57 12.55 -12.38 -19.03
N ALA A 58 13.09 -13.30 -18.24
CA ALA A 58 13.47 -14.64 -18.67
C ALA A 58 12.25 -15.40 -19.24
N LEU A 59 11.08 -15.29 -18.62
CA LEU A 59 9.83 -15.85 -19.15
C LEU A 59 9.46 -15.25 -20.50
N GLY A 60 9.54 -13.94 -20.67
CA GLY A 60 9.22 -13.27 -21.94
C GLY A 60 10.22 -13.61 -23.04
N TRP A 61 11.53 -13.64 -22.72
CA TRP A 61 12.55 -14.13 -23.63
C TRP A 61 12.24 -15.55 -24.11
N ALA A 62 11.89 -16.46 -23.19
CA ALA A 62 11.56 -17.83 -23.52
C ALA A 62 10.25 -17.96 -24.34
N THR A 63 9.17 -17.35 -23.87
CA THR A 63 7.81 -17.61 -24.38
C THR A 63 7.35 -16.68 -25.49
N LYS A 64 7.96 -15.50 -25.63
CA LYS A 64 7.59 -14.48 -26.63
C LYS A 64 8.67 -14.27 -27.68
N LEU A 65 9.94 -14.45 -27.29
CA LEU A 65 11.09 -14.25 -28.18
C LEU A 65 11.78 -15.56 -28.56
N ASN A 66 11.26 -16.71 -28.09
CA ASN A 66 11.75 -18.04 -28.40
C ASN A 66 13.25 -18.25 -28.10
N ALA A 67 13.75 -17.58 -27.06
CA ALA A 67 15.15 -17.64 -26.66
C ALA A 67 15.47 -18.94 -25.90
N THR A 68 16.68 -19.46 -26.10
CA THR A 68 17.21 -20.55 -25.28
C THR A 68 17.62 -20.03 -23.91
N TRP A 69 17.79 -20.93 -22.93
CA TRP A 69 18.25 -20.52 -21.60
C TRP A 69 19.70 -19.96 -21.63
N GLN A 70 20.52 -20.39 -22.60
CA GLN A 70 21.86 -19.83 -22.82
C GLN A 70 21.78 -18.39 -23.35
N ASP A 71 20.88 -18.11 -24.29
CA ASP A 71 20.65 -16.74 -24.80
C ASP A 71 20.21 -15.82 -23.67
N ILE A 72 19.29 -16.30 -22.83
CA ILE A 72 18.79 -15.58 -21.64
C ILE A 72 19.94 -15.26 -20.68
N LEU A 73 20.76 -16.25 -20.31
CA LEU A 73 21.90 -16.05 -19.41
C LEU A 73 22.95 -15.12 -20.02
N ASN A 74 23.23 -15.23 -21.33
CA ASN A 74 24.17 -14.36 -22.01
C ASN A 74 23.66 -12.91 -22.05
N PHE A 75 22.36 -12.70 -22.21
CA PHE A 75 21.77 -11.37 -22.10
C PHE A 75 22.00 -10.78 -20.70
N TYR A 76 21.59 -11.46 -19.64
CA TYR A 76 21.66 -10.90 -18.28
C TYR A 76 23.06 -10.85 -17.67
N TYR A 77 23.88 -11.86 -17.94
CA TYR A 77 25.15 -12.07 -17.26
C TYR A 77 26.35 -12.14 -18.20
N GLY A 78 26.15 -12.04 -19.51
CA GLY A 78 27.24 -11.95 -20.49
C GLY A 78 27.91 -10.57 -20.51
N GLY A 79 28.96 -10.47 -21.32
CA GLY A 79 29.82 -9.28 -21.42
C GLY A 79 30.97 -9.27 -20.41
N SER A 80 31.96 -8.40 -20.62
CA SER A 80 33.14 -8.25 -19.75
C SER A 80 33.90 -9.57 -19.49
N GLY A 81 33.94 -10.47 -20.47
CA GLY A 81 34.62 -11.77 -20.34
C GLY A 81 33.90 -12.80 -19.48
N ARG A 82 32.65 -12.53 -19.03
CA ARG A 82 31.82 -13.50 -18.32
C ARG A 82 31.29 -14.56 -19.26
N THR A 83 31.33 -15.83 -18.84
CA THR A 83 30.93 -16.98 -19.65
C THR A 83 30.12 -17.98 -18.84
N LEU A 84 29.29 -18.74 -19.55
CA LEU A 84 28.67 -19.93 -19.03
C LEU A 84 29.70 -21.06 -19.00
N ALA A 85 29.90 -21.69 -17.84
CA ALA A 85 30.92 -22.72 -17.63
C ALA A 85 30.39 -23.85 -16.73
N LEU A 86 31.00 -25.03 -16.83
CA LEU A 86 30.78 -26.11 -15.88
C LEU A 86 31.58 -25.87 -14.59
N LEU A 87 31.03 -26.31 -13.46
CA LEU A 87 31.78 -26.45 -12.22
C LEU A 87 32.97 -27.38 -12.43
N THR A 88 34.10 -26.96 -11.89
CA THR A 88 35.33 -27.75 -11.84
C THR A 88 35.45 -28.43 -10.46
N PRO A 89 36.23 -29.52 -10.34
CA PRO A 89 36.51 -30.12 -9.04
C PRO A 89 37.14 -29.15 -8.02
N THR A 90 37.76 -28.06 -8.48
CA THR A 90 38.30 -26.99 -7.61
C THR A 90 37.18 -26.12 -7.05
N ASP A 91 36.13 -25.85 -7.84
CA ASP A 91 34.96 -25.10 -7.38
C ASP A 91 34.18 -25.89 -6.33
N ASP A 92 34.04 -27.21 -6.52
CA ASP A 92 33.40 -28.11 -5.56
C ASP A 92 34.10 -28.09 -4.19
N LYS A 93 35.44 -27.94 -4.20
CA LYS A 93 36.26 -27.84 -2.97
C LYS A 93 36.22 -26.46 -2.31
N ALA A 94 35.82 -25.41 -3.03
CA ALA A 94 35.78 -24.04 -2.52
C ALA A 94 34.53 -23.76 -1.67
N ALA A 95 33.57 -24.68 -1.60
CA ALA A 95 32.48 -24.60 -0.62
C ALA A 95 33.01 -24.97 0.79
N PRO A 96 32.66 -24.23 1.87
CA PRO A 96 33.00 -24.62 3.24
C PRO A 96 32.55 -26.07 3.54
N GLY A 97 33.51 -26.97 3.73
CA GLY A 97 33.23 -28.41 3.93
C GLY A 97 32.86 -29.20 2.67
N GLY A 98 33.02 -28.62 1.47
CA GLY A 98 32.75 -29.28 0.18
C GLY A 98 31.27 -29.44 -0.16
N VAL A 99 30.36 -28.80 0.58
CA VAL A 99 28.90 -28.85 0.36
C VAL A 99 28.26 -27.47 0.56
N MET A 100 27.08 -27.25 -0.01
CA MET A 100 26.30 -26.03 0.28
C MET A 100 25.85 -26.03 1.74
N SER A 101 25.91 -24.85 2.37
CA SER A 101 25.53 -24.64 3.77
C SER A 101 24.59 -23.44 3.89
N VAL A 102 23.40 -23.68 4.43
CA VAL A 102 22.32 -22.70 4.56
C VAL A 102 22.01 -22.48 6.03
N ARG A 103 22.18 -21.25 6.55
CA ARG A 103 21.67 -20.89 7.88
C ARG A 103 20.15 -20.90 7.85
N LEU A 104 19.54 -21.65 8.75
CA LEU A 104 18.10 -21.70 8.94
C LEU A 104 17.70 -20.64 9.98
N THR A 105 17.28 -19.47 9.50
CA THR A 105 17.18 -18.26 10.32
C THR A 105 16.03 -18.30 11.33
N ASP A 106 14.90 -18.91 10.96
CA ASP A 106 13.75 -19.09 11.85
C ASP A 106 14.05 -20.00 13.06
N LEU A 107 15.18 -20.73 13.03
CA LEU A 107 15.62 -21.66 14.07
C LEU A 107 16.80 -21.12 14.89
N ASP A 108 17.13 -19.84 14.74
CA ASP A 108 18.24 -19.24 15.47
C ASP A 108 17.99 -19.22 16.98
N GLY A 109 18.90 -19.82 17.75
CA GLY A 109 18.80 -19.92 19.21
C GLY A 109 18.02 -21.12 19.73
N ASP A 110 17.23 -21.79 18.88
CA ASP A 110 16.46 -22.98 19.26
C ASP A 110 17.29 -24.26 19.16
N ALA A 111 17.05 -25.21 20.08
CA ALA A 111 17.63 -26.54 20.02
C ALA A 111 17.34 -27.23 18.68
N THR A 112 18.32 -27.97 18.16
CA THR A 112 18.16 -28.70 16.91
C THR A 112 17.36 -29.98 17.14
N SER A 113 16.05 -29.97 16.82
CA SER A 113 15.20 -31.16 16.87
C SER A 113 14.88 -31.67 15.47
N VAL A 114 15.21 -32.93 15.22
CA VAL A 114 15.01 -33.60 13.94
C VAL A 114 14.27 -34.93 14.07
N VAL A 115 13.52 -35.28 13.04
CA VAL A 115 12.80 -36.55 12.88
C VAL A 115 13.05 -37.14 11.49
N SER A 116 12.78 -38.43 11.33
CA SER A 116 12.56 -39.03 10.02
C SER A 116 11.43 -40.04 10.14
N ASP A 117 10.44 -39.99 9.24
CA ASP A 117 9.23 -40.83 9.38
C ASP A 117 9.48 -42.26 8.93
N ASN A 118 10.28 -42.44 7.87
CA ASN A 118 10.48 -43.72 7.20
C ASN A 118 11.94 -44.19 7.22
N ALA A 119 12.89 -43.25 7.25
CA ALA A 119 14.31 -43.57 7.35
C ALA A 119 14.76 -43.50 8.81
N SER A 120 15.98 -43.99 9.06
CA SER A 120 16.60 -43.84 10.37
C SER A 120 17.57 -42.67 10.37
N LEU A 121 17.46 -41.83 11.40
CA LEU A 121 18.41 -40.77 11.68
C LEU A 121 19.67 -41.33 12.32
N SER A 122 20.81 -40.76 11.94
CA SER A 122 22.09 -40.89 12.62
C SER A 122 22.63 -39.52 13.01
N TRP A 123 23.57 -39.50 13.95
CA TRP A 123 24.30 -38.28 14.34
C TRP A 123 25.81 -38.52 14.39
N SER A 124 26.60 -37.55 13.90
CA SER A 124 28.07 -37.55 13.95
C SER A 124 28.73 -38.89 13.54
N GLY A 125 28.16 -39.57 12.54
CA GLY A 125 28.66 -40.85 12.03
C GLY A 125 28.41 -42.07 12.93
N LYS A 126 27.64 -41.93 14.02
CA LYS A 126 27.22 -43.06 14.86
C LYS A 126 26.16 -43.87 14.12
N PRO A 127 26.36 -45.18 13.91
CA PRO A 127 25.50 -46.01 13.05
C PRO A 127 24.15 -46.38 13.69
N GLU A 128 23.91 -45.96 14.93
CA GLU A 128 22.65 -46.17 15.64
C GLU A 128 21.51 -45.40 14.96
N LYS A 129 20.34 -46.05 14.90
CA LYS A 129 19.21 -45.66 14.07
C LYS A 129 18.06 -45.20 14.95
N TYR A 130 17.66 -43.95 14.82
CA TYR A 130 16.60 -43.35 15.65
C TYR A 130 15.48 -42.76 14.80
N GLY A 131 14.27 -42.65 15.38
CA GLY A 131 13.14 -41.96 14.76
C GLY A 131 13.17 -40.45 14.99
N ALA A 132 13.76 -40.01 16.11
CA ALA A 132 13.98 -38.59 16.41
C ALA A 132 15.26 -38.37 17.22
N LEU A 133 15.87 -37.19 17.01
CA LEU A 133 17.06 -36.73 17.72
C LEU A 133 16.92 -35.25 18.10
N VAL A 134 17.45 -34.88 19.26
CA VAL A 134 17.51 -33.49 19.74
C VAL A 134 18.92 -33.18 20.24
N ALA A 135 19.54 -32.12 19.72
CA ALA A 135 20.75 -31.53 20.30
C ALA A 135 20.41 -30.27 21.09
N ILE A 136 20.71 -30.28 22.38
CA ILE A 136 20.45 -29.16 23.29
C ILE A 136 21.78 -28.50 23.67
N PRO A 137 21.98 -27.20 23.40
CA PRO A 137 23.22 -26.53 23.74
C PRO A 137 23.36 -26.40 25.27
N VAL A 138 24.47 -26.91 25.83
CA VAL A 138 24.79 -26.83 27.28
C VAL A 138 25.98 -25.94 27.58
N ALA A 139 26.85 -25.73 26.60
CA ALA A 139 27.93 -24.74 26.64
C ALA A 139 28.27 -24.27 25.23
N ARG A 140 29.27 -23.39 25.08
CA ARG A 140 29.71 -22.90 23.77
C ARG A 140 30.09 -24.06 22.86
N ASN A 141 29.30 -24.25 21.79
CA ASN A 141 29.46 -25.33 20.82
C ASN A 141 29.54 -26.74 21.46
N THR A 142 28.79 -26.98 22.54
CA THR A 142 28.75 -28.26 23.28
C THR A 142 27.29 -28.62 23.57
N TYR A 143 26.93 -29.89 23.39
CA TYR A 143 25.53 -30.34 23.32
C TYR A 143 25.27 -31.61 24.11
N ASP A 144 24.11 -31.66 24.76
CA ASP A 144 23.50 -32.92 25.18
C ASP A 144 22.64 -33.47 24.04
N ILE A 145 22.75 -34.77 23.78
CA ILE A 145 22.08 -35.44 22.68
C ILE A 145 21.03 -36.40 23.23
N TYR A 146 19.79 -36.22 22.77
CA TYR A 146 18.64 -37.03 23.16
C TYR A 146 18.06 -37.75 21.95
N ALA A 147 17.59 -38.96 22.14
CA ALA A 147 17.02 -39.79 21.08
C ALA A 147 15.70 -40.44 21.46
N SER A 148 14.85 -40.63 20.46
CA SER A 148 13.65 -41.46 20.56
C SER A 148 13.60 -42.48 19.42
N PRO A 149 13.15 -43.72 19.67
CA PRO A 149 12.92 -44.70 18.61
C PRO A 149 11.77 -44.31 17.69
N THR A 150 10.87 -43.40 18.12
CA THR A 150 9.73 -42.94 17.33
C THR A 150 9.97 -41.55 16.73
N ALA A 151 9.43 -41.31 15.54
CA ALA A 151 9.43 -40.00 14.89
C ALA A 151 8.51 -39.03 15.64
N THR A 152 9.07 -38.37 16.65
CA THR A 152 8.34 -37.47 17.56
C THR A 152 9.07 -36.14 17.63
N CYS A 153 8.35 -35.04 17.38
CA CYS A 153 8.93 -33.71 17.49
C CYS A 153 9.01 -33.24 18.94
N SER A 154 10.13 -32.60 19.28
CA SER A 154 10.29 -31.84 20.51
C SER A 154 10.74 -30.42 20.17
N LEU A 155 10.15 -29.42 20.82
CA LEU A 155 10.59 -28.02 20.73
C LEU A 155 11.23 -27.57 22.05
N ALA A 156 11.61 -28.53 22.91
CA ALA A 156 12.18 -28.23 24.20
C ALA A 156 13.65 -27.82 24.07
N ASN A 157 14.00 -26.69 24.68
CA ASN A 157 15.39 -26.26 24.91
C ASN A 157 15.99 -26.90 26.18
N THR A 158 15.33 -27.91 26.72
CA THR A 158 15.72 -28.72 27.89
C THR A 158 15.44 -30.18 27.61
N ALA A 159 15.95 -31.09 28.45
CA ALA A 159 15.75 -32.54 28.32
C ALA A 159 14.29 -32.89 27.95
N PRO A 160 14.04 -33.46 26.76
CA PRO A 160 12.70 -33.65 26.26
C PRO A 160 12.06 -34.93 26.81
N SER A 161 10.78 -34.83 27.20
CA SER A 161 10.02 -35.98 27.70
C SER A 161 9.90 -37.08 26.64
N GLY A 162 10.15 -38.33 27.03
CA GLY A 162 10.07 -39.48 26.12
C GLY A 162 11.33 -39.72 25.28
N PHE A 163 12.42 -38.98 25.53
CA PHE A 163 13.71 -39.21 24.90
C PHE A 163 14.74 -39.72 25.92
N ALA A 164 15.63 -40.60 25.48
CA ALA A 164 16.79 -41.04 26.25
C ALA A 164 17.99 -40.14 25.93
N GLN A 165 18.75 -39.72 26.94
CA GLN A 165 20.04 -39.06 26.73
C GLN A 165 21.05 -40.10 26.25
N ILE A 166 21.60 -39.89 25.06
CA ILE A 166 22.58 -40.77 24.41
C ILE A 166 23.96 -40.11 24.24
N GLY A 167 24.05 -38.82 24.56
CA GLY A 167 25.29 -38.06 24.61
C GLY A 167 25.22 -36.98 25.68
N ASP A 168 26.28 -36.86 26.48
CA ASP A 168 26.43 -35.88 27.55
C ASP A 168 27.65 -35.00 27.23
N ASN A 169 27.46 -33.67 27.24
CA ASN A 169 28.51 -32.67 26.98
C ASN A 169 29.33 -32.95 25.71
N VAL A 170 28.66 -33.29 24.61
CA VAL A 170 29.32 -33.64 23.35
C VAL A 170 29.81 -32.39 22.63
N ALA A 171 31.09 -32.35 22.30
CA ALA A 171 31.67 -31.26 21.52
C ALA A 171 31.05 -31.21 20.11
N GLY A 172 30.56 -30.04 19.72
CA GLY A 172 30.02 -29.79 18.39
C GLY A 172 31.10 -29.48 17.33
N PRO A 173 30.71 -29.31 16.07
CA PRO A 173 29.33 -29.35 15.57
C PRO A 173 28.73 -30.76 15.61
N ILE A 174 27.40 -30.85 15.66
CA ILE A 174 26.66 -32.11 15.62
C ILE A 174 25.90 -32.20 14.31
N ASP A 175 26.18 -33.24 13.51
CA ASP A 175 25.57 -33.44 12.21
C ASP A 175 24.53 -34.54 12.26
N PHE A 176 23.30 -34.21 11.88
CA PHE A 176 22.19 -35.14 11.71
C PHE A 176 21.98 -35.47 10.24
N ALA A 177 21.82 -36.76 9.92
CA ALA A 177 21.59 -37.21 8.56
C ALA A 177 20.67 -38.44 8.53
N THR A 178 20.07 -38.70 7.37
CA THR A 178 19.49 -40.01 7.04
C THR A 178 20.34 -40.69 5.98
N THR A 179 20.17 -42.01 5.81
CA THR A 179 20.88 -42.77 4.76
C THR A 179 20.61 -42.23 3.36
N ASN A 180 19.43 -41.62 3.14
CA ASN A 180 18.99 -41.08 1.85
C ASN A 180 19.16 -39.56 1.75
N GLY A 181 19.52 -38.87 2.84
CA GLY A 181 19.52 -37.42 2.94
C GLY A 181 20.39 -36.76 1.88
N SER A 182 21.59 -37.28 1.66
CA SER A 182 22.53 -36.73 0.66
C SER A 182 22.24 -37.16 -0.80
N SER A 183 21.17 -37.90 -1.07
CA SER A 183 20.88 -38.36 -2.42
C SER A 183 20.50 -37.18 -3.34
N PRO A 184 21.19 -37.01 -4.49
CA PRO A 184 20.83 -35.99 -5.47
C PRO A 184 19.57 -36.37 -6.27
N THR A 185 19.17 -37.64 -6.26
CA THR A 185 17.97 -38.12 -6.96
C THR A 185 16.69 -37.91 -6.15
N ALA A 186 15.54 -38.08 -6.79
CA ALA A 186 14.25 -38.07 -6.09
C ALA A 186 14.19 -39.22 -5.08
N VAL A 187 14.10 -38.86 -3.81
CA VAL A 187 13.80 -39.75 -2.67
C VAL A 187 12.49 -39.29 -2.07
N ALA A 188 11.73 -40.19 -1.44
CA ALA A 188 10.50 -39.80 -0.77
C ALA A 188 10.85 -38.77 0.32
N PRO A 189 10.18 -37.60 0.38
CA PRO A 189 10.57 -36.58 1.35
C PRO A 189 10.49 -37.04 2.81
N THR A 190 9.67 -38.05 3.13
CA THR A 190 9.60 -38.70 4.45
C THR A 190 10.83 -39.54 4.81
N ASP A 191 11.72 -39.82 3.86
CA ASP A 191 13.04 -40.44 4.07
C ASP A 191 14.15 -39.41 4.38
N LEU A 192 13.82 -38.12 4.32
CA LEU A 192 14.74 -37.01 4.59
C LEU A 192 14.78 -36.66 6.09
N VAL A 193 15.65 -35.71 6.44
CA VAL A 193 15.69 -35.12 7.78
C VAL A 193 14.56 -34.08 7.88
N GLY A 194 13.57 -34.34 8.72
CA GLY A 194 12.52 -33.40 9.10
C GLY A 194 12.94 -32.57 10.30
N VAL A 195 12.99 -31.25 10.20
CA VAL A 195 13.25 -30.34 11.31
C VAL A 195 11.93 -29.91 11.94
N CYS A 196 11.85 -30.00 13.26
CA CYS A 196 10.68 -29.57 14.01
C CYS A 196 10.70 -28.05 14.22
N GLU A 197 9.63 -27.39 13.81
CA GLU A 197 9.46 -25.93 13.89
C GLU A 197 8.27 -25.57 14.77
N ALA A 198 8.38 -24.41 15.42
CA ALA A 198 7.39 -23.90 16.36
C ALA A 198 5.98 -23.72 15.76
N ALA A 199 4.99 -23.69 16.64
CA ALA A 199 3.60 -23.48 16.27
C ALA A 199 3.39 -22.11 15.61
N THR A 200 2.54 -22.09 14.58
CA THR A 200 2.08 -20.86 13.91
C THR A 200 0.56 -20.81 13.90
N SER A 201 -0.02 -19.70 13.43
CA SER A 201 -1.47 -19.59 13.21
C SER A 201 -2.02 -20.71 12.31
N THR A 202 -1.25 -21.12 11.30
CA THR A 202 -1.59 -22.22 10.38
C THR A 202 -1.29 -23.59 10.98
N TYR A 203 -0.15 -23.74 11.67
CA TYR A 203 0.30 -25.01 12.24
C TYR A 203 0.27 -24.95 13.78
N LYS A 204 -0.93 -25.11 14.37
CA LYS A 204 -1.16 -24.91 15.81
C LYS A 204 -0.33 -25.80 16.73
N SER A 205 0.06 -26.98 16.26
CA SER A 205 0.88 -27.95 17.02
C SER A 205 2.36 -27.94 16.63
N GLY A 206 2.78 -26.96 15.82
CA GLY A 206 4.09 -26.97 15.14
C GLY A 206 4.03 -27.65 13.78
N LYS A 207 5.12 -27.48 13.02
CA LYS A 207 5.30 -28.09 11.71
C LYS A 207 6.63 -28.81 11.61
N ILE A 208 6.72 -29.70 10.64
CA ILE A 208 7.93 -30.45 10.30
C ILE A 208 8.29 -30.04 8.88
N ARG A 209 9.51 -29.55 8.71
CA ARG A 209 10.05 -29.20 7.40
C ARG A 209 11.18 -30.13 7.03
N TYR A 210 11.05 -30.77 5.89
CA TYR A 210 11.99 -31.78 5.45
C TYR A 210 13.03 -31.14 4.55
N TYR A 211 14.29 -31.40 4.86
CA TYR A 211 15.43 -30.89 4.14
C TYR A 211 16.22 -32.04 3.51
N ARG A 212 16.69 -31.83 2.29
CA ARG A 212 17.72 -32.69 1.71
C ARG A 212 19.05 -32.44 2.41
N GLY A 213 19.93 -33.43 2.33
CA GLY A 213 21.22 -33.45 3.02
C GLY A 213 21.07 -33.76 4.51
N GLY A 214 21.82 -33.03 5.32
CA GLY A 214 21.81 -33.13 6.78
C GLY A 214 21.58 -31.79 7.47
N ILE A 215 21.37 -31.82 8.77
CA ILE A 215 21.18 -30.65 9.62
C ILE A 215 22.31 -30.61 10.65
N ARG A 216 22.98 -29.48 10.77
CA ARG A 216 24.08 -29.24 11.69
C ARG A 216 23.63 -28.33 12.82
N ALA A 217 23.78 -28.82 14.05
CA ALA A 217 23.76 -28.02 15.26
C ALA A 217 25.16 -27.46 15.51
N MET A 218 25.29 -26.14 15.64
CA MET A 218 26.59 -25.51 15.94
C MET A 218 26.45 -24.17 16.64
N ALA A 219 27.58 -23.57 17.02
CA ALA A 219 27.63 -22.19 17.50
C ALA A 219 28.43 -21.28 16.56
N ASP A 220 28.04 -20.01 16.46
CA ASP A 220 28.80 -19.00 15.72
C ASP A 220 30.03 -18.50 16.49
N GLY A 221 30.79 -17.58 15.90
CA GLY A 221 31.98 -16.97 16.51
C GLY A 221 31.72 -16.21 17.82
N SER A 222 30.46 -15.87 18.11
CA SER A 222 30.03 -15.25 19.38
C SER A 222 29.47 -16.27 20.36
N GLY A 223 29.36 -17.55 19.97
CA GLY A 223 28.79 -18.61 20.79
C GLY A 223 27.27 -18.74 20.68
N ASN A 224 26.60 -18.00 19.79
CA ASN A 224 25.16 -18.16 19.60
C ASN A 224 24.88 -19.47 18.86
N HIS A 225 23.85 -20.19 19.28
CA HIS A 225 23.44 -21.42 18.62
C HIS A 225 22.82 -21.16 17.25
N ARG A 226 23.24 -21.95 16.25
CA ARG A 226 22.80 -21.92 14.86
C ARG A 226 22.42 -23.31 14.38
N ASN A 227 21.38 -23.32 13.55
CA ASN A 227 20.94 -24.48 12.78
C ASN A 227 21.32 -24.27 11.31
N VAL A 228 22.03 -25.23 10.72
CA VAL A 228 22.56 -25.13 9.35
C VAL A 228 22.18 -26.35 8.54
N ASN A 229 21.54 -26.18 7.39
CA ASN A 229 21.34 -27.28 6.45
C ASN A 229 22.59 -27.47 5.57
N LEU A 230 23.18 -28.67 5.61
CA LEU A 230 24.30 -29.10 4.79
C LEU A 230 23.79 -29.97 3.65
N ILE A 231 24.00 -29.55 2.40
CA ILE A 231 23.25 -30.09 1.27
C ILE A 231 24.10 -30.06 -0.02
N PRO A 232 23.97 -31.05 -0.92
CA PRO A 232 24.57 -30.96 -2.26
C PRO A 232 23.98 -29.79 -3.05
N THR A 233 24.79 -29.13 -3.87
CA THR A 233 24.38 -27.92 -4.60
C THR A 233 23.12 -28.12 -5.44
N GLU A 234 23.02 -29.20 -6.21
CA GLU A 234 21.84 -29.46 -7.05
C GLU A 234 20.57 -29.65 -6.20
N ALA A 235 20.68 -30.31 -5.05
CA ALA A 235 19.57 -30.48 -4.11
C ALA A 235 19.14 -29.15 -3.47
N TYR A 236 20.09 -28.24 -3.22
CA TYR A 236 19.77 -26.88 -2.76
C TYR A 236 18.96 -26.12 -3.82
N VAL A 237 19.39 -26.15 -5.09
CA VAL A 237 18.73 -25.42 -6.18
C VAL A 237 17.28 -25.91 -6.38
N ARG A 238 16.99 -27.20 -6.15
CA ARG A 238 15.61 -27.74 -6.17
C ARG A 238 14.69 -27.10 -5.12
N GLY A 239 15.22 -26.73 -3.96
CA GLY A 239 14.48 -26.02 -2.92
C GLY A 239 14.33 -24.51 -3.15
N VAL A 240 15.06 -23.95 -4.12
CA VAL A 240 15.07 -22.52 -4.46
C VAL A 240 14.25 -22.20 -5.71
N VAL A 241 14.50 -22.88 -6.83
CA VAL A 241 13.90 -22.53 -8.14
C VAL A 241 12.37 -22.39 -8.10
N PRO A 242 11.58 -23.35 -7.55
CA PRO A 242 10.12 -23.21 -7.50
C PRO A 242 9.62 -22.14 -6.52
N ARG A 243 10.50 -21.56 -5.70
CA ARG A 243 10.18 -20.45 -4.79
C ARG A 243 10.48 -19.09 -5.40
N GLU A 244 11.44 -19.03 -6.32
CA GLU A 244 11.83 -17.82 -7.03
C GLU A 244 10.99 -17.64 -8.32
N SER A 245 10.93 -18.68 -9.17
CA SER A 245 10.12 -18.69 -10.39
C SER A 245 8.99 -19.73 -10.31
N PRO A 246 7.73 -19.40 -10.66
CA PRO A 246 6.63 -20.36 -10.67
C PRO A 246 6.90 -21.58 -11.57
N ALA A 247 6.86 -22.78 -11.01
CA ALA A 247 7.15 -24.01 -11.76
C ALA A 247 6.19 -24.23 -12.96
N GLY A 248 4.94 -23.76 -12.86
CA GLY A 248 3.95 -23.84 -13.95
C GLY A 248 4.30 -22.99 -15.19
N TRP A 249 5.31 -22.13 -15.11
CA TRP A 249 5.84 -21.44 -16.29
C TRP A 249 6.46 -22.40 -17.30
N ALA A 250 6.94 -23.57 -16.86
CA ALA A 250 7.49 -24.59 -17.74
C ALA A 250 6.53 -24.96 -18.89
N ASP A 251 5.23 -25.03 -18.60
CA ASP A 251 4.20 -25.49 -19.53
C ASP A 251 3.73 -24.39 -20.50
N GLN A 252 4.13 -23.14 -20.27
CA GLN A 252 3.69 -22.00 -21.09
C GLN A 252 4.29 -22.02 -22.49
N ALA A 253 3.53 -21.44 -23.44
CA ALA A 253 3.90 -21.34 -24.86
C ALA A 253 4.36 -22.67 -25.47
N GLY A 254 3.63 -23.76 -25.18
CA GLY A 254 3.94 -25.09 -25.71
C GLY A 254 5.20 -25.71 -25.11
N GLY A 255 5.55 -25.35 -23.87
CA GLY A 255 6.72 -25.89 -23.17
C GLY A 255 7.97 -25.01 -23.26
N LEU A 256 7.93 -23.87 -23.97
CA LEU A 256 9.09 -22.98 -24.11
C LEU A 256 9.50 -22.31 -22.80
N GLY A 257 8.55 -22.06 -21.90
CA GLY A 257 8.82 -21.39 -20.62
C GLY A 257 9.79 -22.14 -19.70
N ILE A 258 10.06 -23.43 -19.94
CA ILE A 258 11.10 -24.20 -19.24
C ILE A 258 12.48 -23.53 -19.35
N ASN A 259 12.77 -22.80 -20.44
CA ASN A 259 14.05 -22.10 -20.61
C ASN A 259 14.24 -20.97 -19.59
N ALA A 260 13.14 -20.34 -19.12
CA ALA A 260 13.22 -19.38 -18.03
C ALA A 260 13.64 -20.06 -16.71
N LEU A 261 13.07 -21.24 -16.41
CA LEU A 261 13.44 -22.02 -15.23
C LEU A 261 14.88 -22.56 -15.30
N ARG A 262 15.35 -22.96 -16.48
CA ARG A 262 16.75 -23.37 -16.71
C ARG A 262 17.72 -22.21 -16.45
N ALA A 263 17.41 -21.01 -16.95
CA ALA A 263 18.20 -19.82 -16.67
C ALA A 263 18.16 -19.46 -15.17
N GLN A 264 16.99 -19.55 -14.53
CA GLN A 264 16.84 -19.34 -13.08
C GLN A 264 17.69 -20.35 -12.28
N ALA A 265 17.75 -21.62 -12.68
CA ALA A 265 18.54 -22.64 -12.00
C ALA A 265 20.05 -22.31 -12.02
N VAL A 266 20.59 -21.89 -13.17
CA VAL A 266 22.00 -21.48 -13.29
C VAL A 266 22.29 -20.20 -12.51
N ALA A 267 21.37 -19.22 -12.55
CA ALA A 267 21.48 -18.00 -11.74
C ALA A 267 21.45 -18.32 -10.24
N ALA A 268 20.53 -19.18 -9.79
CA ALA A 268 20.44 -19.53 -8.39
C ALA A 268 21.68 -20.29 -7.90
N ARG A 269 22.21 -21.20 -8.72
CA ARG A 269 23.43 -21.96 -8.44
C ARG A 269 24.65 -21.04 -8.32
N SER A 270 24.86 -20.16 -9.30
CA SER A 270 26.02 -19.27 -9.33
C SER A 270 25.97 -18.26 -8.17
N TYR A 271 24.80 -17.69 -7.89
CA TYR A 271 24.58 -16.82 -6.74
C TYR A 271 25.00 -17.54 -5.45
N ALA A 272 24.39 -18.68 -5.14
CA ALA A 272 24.61 -19.38 -3.88
C ALA A 272 26.08 -19.81 -3.67
N LEU A 273 26.75 -20.27 -4.74
CA LEU A 273 28.15 -20.68 -4.67
C LEU A 273 29.12 -19.50 -4.52
N SER A 274 28.78 -18.33 -5.06
CA SER A 274 29.56 -17.10 -4.90
C SER A 274 29.45 -16.50 -3.49
N GLU A 275 28.39 -16.83 -2.73
CA GLU A 275 28.20 -16.29 -1.39
C GLU A 275 29.19 -16.88 -0.38
N ALA A 276 29.56 -16.03 0.59
CA ALA A 276 30.33 -16.38 1.78
C ALA A 276 29.86 -15.50 2.95
N ARG A 277 28.57 -15.55 3.27
CA ARG A 277 27.93 -14.61 4.23
C ARG A 277 28.36 -14.81 5.67
N TYR A 278 28.63 -16.05 6.06
CA TYR A 278 28.99 -16.42 7.41
C TYR A 278 30.22 -17.31 7.37
N SER A 279 31.02 -17.28 8.44
CA SER A 279 32.14 -18.23 8.61
C SER A 279 31.69 -19.69 8.68
N TYR A 280 30.40 -19.93 8.93
CA TYR A 280 29.81 -21.25 9.14
C TYR A 280 28.74 -21.65 8.11
N ALA A 281 28.31 -20.73 7.25
CA ALA A 281 27.30 -20.98 6.24
C ALA A 281 27.52 -20.06 5.03
N LYS A 282 27.36 -20.60 3.82
CA LYS A 282 27.46 -19.80 2.59
C LYS A 282 26.34 -18.77 2.49
N THR A 283 25.12 -19.19 2.79
CA THR A 283 23.90 -18.43 2.54
C THR A 283 22.89 -18.57 3.69
N CYS A 284 21.70 -18.02 3.52
CA CYS A 284 20.55 -18.09 4.44
C CYS A 284 19.26 -18.41 3.68
N ASP A 285 18.20 -18.74 4.40
CA ASP A 285 16.92 -19.19 3.86
C ASP A 285 15.88 -18.07 3.61
N THR A 286 16.28 -16.81 3.77
CA THR A 286 15.43 -15.63 3.60
C THR A 286 15.63 -14.94 2.24
N GLN A 287 14.75 -13.97 1.94
CA GLN A 287 14.85 -13.10 0.77
C GLN A 287 16.10 -12.19 0.76
N ASP A 288 16.80 -12.04 1.89
CA ASP A 288 18.09 -11.36 1.90
C ASP A 288 19.15 -12.15 1.13
N CYS A 289 18.91 -13.46 0.99
CA CYS A 289 19.72 -14.43 0.28
C CYS A 289 18.93 -14.95 -0.94
N GLN A 290 18.28 -16.11 -0.79
CA GLN A 290 17.35 -16.71 -1.73
C GLN A 290 16.29 -17.44 -0.92
N VAL A 291 15.06 -17.47 -1.40
CA VAL A 291 13.97 -18.17 -0.70
C VAL A 291 14.22 -19.68 -0.78
N TYR A 292 14.69 -20.25 0.33
CA TYR A 292 14.96 -21.68 0.46
C TYR A 292 14.00 -22.32 1.46
N SER A 293 13.05 -23.13 0.99
CA SER A 293 11.98 -23.67 1.84
C SER A 293 12.10 -25.16 2.17
N GLY A 294 13.20 -25.82 1.78
CA GLY A 294 13.35 -27.27 1.89
C GLY A 294 12.46 -28.02 0.90
N ALA A 295 12.29 -29.32 1.11
CA ALA A 295 11.62 -30.24 0.19
C ALA A 295 10.13 -30.43 0.47
N MET A 296 9.70 -30.42 1.74
CA MET A 296 8.32 -30.74 2.12
C MET A 296 7.93 -30.09 3.46
N LEU A 297 6.63 -29.85 3.65
CA LEU A 297 6.02 -29.48 4.93
C LEU A 297 4.97 -30.49 5.39
N ARG A 298 4.90 -30.72 6.71
CA ARG A 298 3.85 -31.52 7.36
C ARG A 298 3.49 -30.90 8.70
N GLY A 299 2.22 -30.96 9.11
CA GLY A 299 1.84 -30.59 10.48
C GLY A 299 2.26 -31.67 11.48
N VAL A 300 2.73 -31.28 12.67
CA VAL A 300 3.03 -32.27 13.73
C VAL A 300 1.76 -33.04 14.07
N GLY A 301 1.84 -34.39 14.02
CA GLY A 301 0.70 -35.29 14.23
C GLY A 301 -0.26 -35.45 13.03
N SER A 302 -0.02 -34.76 11.92
CA SER A 302 -0.82 -34.88 10.69
C SER A 302 -0.12 -35.78 9.66
N PRO A 303 -0.82 -36.70 8.98
CA PRO A 303 -0.25 -37.43 7.84
C PRO A 303 -0.22 -36.60 6.55
N SER A 304 -0.96 -35.49 6.48
CA SER A 304 -1.06 -34.65 5.28
C SER A 304 0.22 -33.86 5.05
N VAL A 305 0.78 -34.00 3.84
CA VAL A 305 2.02 -33.37 3.41
C VAL A 305 1.79 -32.35 2.31
N LEU A 306 2.66 -31.34 2.25
CA LEU A 306 2.76 -30.36 1.17
C LEU A 306 4.16 -30.48 0.56
N ASN A 307 4.27 -31.00 -0.66
CA ASN A 307 5.53 -31.03 -1.40
C ASN A 307 5.87 -29.60 -1.84
N LEU A 308 7.12 -29.19 -1.64
CA LEU A 308 7.62 -27.86 -1.99
C LEU A 308 8.48 -27.87 -3.26
N GLU A 309 9.01 -29.04 -3.62
CA GLU A 309 9.65 -29.29 -4.91
C GLU A 309 8.60 -29.55 -5.99
N ASP A 310 8.93 -29.23 -7.25
CA ASP A 310 8.05 -29.45 -8.40
C ASP A 310 8.82 -30.16 -9.53
N PRO A 311 8.29 -31.26 -10.10
CA PRO A 311 8.96 -32.01 -11.16
C PRO A 311 9.36 -31.16 -12.39
N ARG A 312 8.61 -30.09 -12.68
CA ARG A 312 8.89 -29.19 -13.82
C ARG A 312 10.15 -28.36 -13.58
N SER A 313 10.29 -27.79 -12.38
CA SER A 313 11.53 -27.11 -12.01
C SER A 313 12.69 -28.08 -11.81
N ASP A 314 12.43 -29.30 -11.32
CA ASP A 314 13.47 -30.32 -11.16
C ASP A 314 14.09 -30.74 -12.50
N LEU A 315 13.28 -30.81 -13.56
CA LEU A 315 13.78 -31.03 -14.91
C LEU A 315 14.74 -29.91 -15.34
N ALA A 316 14.36 -28.64 -15.12
CA ALA A 316 15.22 -27.50 -15.44
C ALA A 316 16.54 -27.50 -14.66
N VAL A 317 16.51 -27.91 -13.39
CA VAL A 317 17.72 -28.08 -12.56
C VAL A 317 18.60 -29.18 -13.15
N THR A 318 18.02 -30.33 -13.48
CA THR A 318 18.73 -31.48 -14.05
C THR A 318 19.37 -31.16 -15.40
N ASP A 319 18.63 -30.50 -16.30
CA ASP A 319 19.12 -30.10 -17.63
C ASP A 319 20.30 -29.12 -17.58
N THR A 320 20.42 -28.38 -16.47
CA THR A 320 21.45 -27.36 -16.27
C THR A 320 22.44 -27.72 -15.16
N ALA A 321 22.47 -28.99 -14.76
CA ALA A 321 23.32 -29.45 -13.66
C ALA A 321 24.77 -28.99 -13.86
N ASN A 322 25.37 -28.48 -12.79
CA ASN A 322 26.76 -27.98 -12.75
C ASN A 322 27.07 -26.77 -13.64
N TYR A 323 26.12 -26.19 -14.38
CA TYR A 323 26.37 -24.93 -15.08
C TYR A 323 26.33 -23.74 -14.12
N VAL A 324 27.34 -22.87 -14.24
CA VAL A 324 27.47 -21.60 -13.52
C VAL A 324 27.98 -20.48 -14.43
N ILE A 325 27.84 -19.23 -13.99
CA ILE A 325 28.47 -18.07 -14.63
C ILE A 325 29.82 -17.80 -13.98
N LYS A 326 30.87 -17.69 -14.79
CA LYS A 326 32.22 -17.32 -14.35
C LYS A 326 32.69 -16.04 -15.02
N ASP A 327 33.53 -15.28 -14.32
CA ASP A 327 34.22 -14.11 -14.89
C ASP A 327 35.49 -14.51 -15.65
N SER A 328 36.21 -13.52 -16.18
CA SER A 328 37.47 -13.74 -16.90
C SER A 328 38.59 -14.34 -16.04
N ASN A 329 38.46 -14.29 -14.71
CA ASN A 329 39.38 -14.91 -13.75
C ASN A 329 38.92 -16.31 -13.33
N LEU A 330 37.92 -16.88 -14.01
CA LEU A 330 37.31 -18.18 -13.71
C LEU A 330 36.66 -18.25 -12.31
N THR A 331 36.34 -17.11 -11.73
CA THR A 331 35.63 -17.01 -10.44
C THR A 331 34.12 -17.04 -10.67
N ILE A 332 33.40 -17.78 -9.83
CA ILE A 332 31.94 -17.85 -9.91
C ILE A 332 31.33 -16.48 -9.59
N VAL A 333 30.47 -16.01 -10.48
CA VAL A 333 29.86 -14.69 -10.41
C VAL A 333 28.62 -14.71 -9.52
N ARG A 334 28.48 -13.68 -8.69
CA ARG A 334 27.25 -13.41 -7.94
C ARG A 334 26.13 -12.94 -8.86
N THR A 335 25.38 -13.88 -9.43
CA THR A 335 24.27 -13.64 -10.37
C THR A 335 23.00 -13.25 -9.64
N GLU A 336 22.89 -11.97 -9.28
CA GLU A 336 21.67 -11.38 -8.71
C GLU A 336 20.48 -11.50 -9.68
N PHE A 337 19.27 -11.64 -9.15
CA PHE A 337 18.05 -11.69 -9.96
C PHE A 337 16.88 -11.02 -9.24
N THR A 338 15.89 -10.56 -10.01
CA THR A 338 14.76 -9.74 -9.54
C THR A 338 13.46 -10.24 -10.15
N SER A 339 12.31 -9.89 -9.56
CA SER A 339 11.01 -10.25 -10.13
C SER A 339 10.82 -9.65 -11.53
N SER A 340 10.81 -8.33 -11.63
CA SER A 340 10.81 -7.60 -12.90
C SER A 340 11.80 -6.44 -12.82
N ASN A 341 12.51 -6.16 -13.91
CA ASN A 341 13.39 -5.00 -14.00
C ASN A 341 12.71 -3.78 -14.63
N GLY A 342 11.43 -3.87 -14.99
CA GLY A 342 10.65 -2.76 -15.52
C GLY A 342 10.94 -2.43 -16.99
N GLY A 343 11.57 -3.35 -17.73
CA GLY A 343 11.92 -3.19 -19.15
C GLY A 343 13.36 -2.77 -19.43
N ARG A 344 14.19 -2.61 -18.39
CA ARG A 344 15.64 -2.33 -18.50
C ARG A 344 16.37 -2.80 -17.25
N THR A 345 17.50 -3.48 -17.43
CA THR A 345 18.36 -3.84 -16.29
C THR A 345 18.98 -2.59 -15.66
N ALA A 346 19.09 -2.56 -14.33
CA ALA A 346 19.61 -1.42 -13.57
C ALA A 346 21.11 -1.14 -13.79
N GLY A 347 21.86 -2.13 -14.30
CA GLY A 347 23.31 -2.05 -14.47
C GLY A 347 24.09 -2.40 -13.20
N GLY A 348 25.28 -1.80 -13.05
CA GLY A 348 26.22 -2.07 -11.97
C GLY A 348 27.25 -3.14 -12.37
N GLN A 349 27.20 -4.30 -11.73
CA GLN A 349 28.06 -5.44 -12.09
C GLN A 349 27.70 -6.02 -13.47
N PHE A 350 26.42 -5.94 -13.84
CA PHE A 350 25.89 -6.40 -15.12
C PHE A 350 25.59 -5.20 -16.04
N PRO A 351 25.52 -5.39 -17.36
CA PRO A 351 25.20 -4.31 -18.29
C PRO A 351 23.84 -3.68 -17.99
N ALA A 352 23.74 -2.36 -18.12
CA ALA A 352 22.47 -1.65 -18.19
C ALA A 352 21.97 -1.67 -19.64
N GLN A 353 20.87 -2.36 -19.91
CA GLN A 353 20.36 -2.54 -21.26
C GLN A 353 18.86 -2.82 -21.28
N VAL A 354 18.20 -2.46 -22.38
CA VAL A 354 16.77 -2.69 -22.59
C VAL A 354 16.48 -4.19 -22.56
N ASP A 355 15.47 -4.58 -21.79
CA ASP A 355 15.06 -5.96 -21.61
C ASP A 355 13.78 -6.25 -22.39
N ASN A 356 13.96 -6.68 -23.65
CA ASN A 356 12.85 -7.03 -24.53
C ASN A 356 12.02 -8.21 -24.00
N GLY A 357 12.62 -9.10 -23.20
CA GLY A 357 11.88 -10.16 -22.55
C GLY A 357 10.95 -9.62 -21.50
N ASP A 358 11.42 -8.73 -20.62
CA ASP A 358 10.60 -8.14 -19.55
C ASP A 358 9.47 -7.29 -20.15
N LEU A 359 9.78 -6.53 -21.21
CA LEU A 359 8.80 -5.78 -22.00
C LEU A 359 7.71 -6.67 -22.64
N ALA A 360 8.06 -7.89 -23.06
CA ALA A 360 7.15 -8.81 -23.73
C ALA A 360 6.37 -9.74 -22.78
N ALA A 361 6.86 -9.99 -21.56
CA ALA A 361 6.34 -11.00 -20.65
C ALA A 361 4.96 -10.65 -20.08
N ASP A 362 4.90 -9.60 -19.26
CA ASP A 362 3.67 -9.12 -18.62
C ASP A 362 3.77 -7.61 -18.33
N THR A 363 2.89 -6.83 -18.95
CA THR A 363 2.82 -5.38 -18.76
C THR A 363 2.27 -4.98 -17.38
N ILE A 364 1.63 -5.91 -16.66
CA ILE A 364 1.02 -5.66 -15.35
C ILE A 364 2.07 -5.39 -14.27
N LEU A 365 3.23 -6.06 -14.32
CA LEU A 365 4.29 -5.91 -13.33
C LEU A 365 5.35 -4.88 -13.74
N GLN A 366 5.23 -4.33 -14.96
CA GLN A 366 6.15 -3.34 -15.48
C GLN A 366 5.94 -1.96 -14.88
N SER A 367 4.75 -1.61 -14.37
CA SER A 367 4.56 -0.30 -13.74
C SER A 367 3.58 -0.32 -12.57
N TRP A 368 3.80 0.62 -11.65
CA TRP A 368 3.02 0.79 -10.43
C TRP A 368 2.87 2.26 -10.08
N THR A 369 1.84 2.58 -9.31
CA THR A 369 1.56 3.93 -8.82
C THR A 369 1.33 3.89 -7.31
N ARG A 370 1.85 4.87 -6.58
CA ARG A 370 1.63 5.08 -5.15
C ARG A 370 1.37 6.56 -4.88
N ILE A 371 0.62 6.85 -3.82
CA ILE A 371 0.37 8.20 -3.33
C ILE A 371 0.79 8.26 -1.87
N PHE A 372 1.46 9.35 -1.50
CA PHE A 372 1.81 9.64 -0.11
C PHE A 372 1.44 11.08 0.20
N SER A 373 0.80 11.31 1.33
CA SER A 373 0.41 12.63 1.80
C SER A 373 1.61 13.47 2.24
N ALA A 374 1.47 14.79 2.24
CA ALA A 374 2.47 15.69 2.80
C ALA A 374 2.73 15.38 4.30
N ALA A 375 1.70 14.95 5.03
CA ALA A 375 1.84 14.54 6.43
C ALA A 375 2.77 13.32 6.58
N GLU A 376 2.66 12.32 5.71
CA GLU A 376 3.58 11.17 5.69
C GLU A 376 5.00 11.58 5.34
N MET A 377 5.17 12.46 4.34
CA MET A 377 6.49 13.01 3.98
C MET A 377 7.15 13.73 5.16
N GLN A 378 6.40 14.58 5.86
CA GLN A 378 6.88 15.34 7.01
C GLN A 378 7.15 14.44 8.22
N LYS A 379 6.34 13.40 8.43
CA LYS A 379 6.57 12.40 9.47
C LYS A 379 7.86 11.62 9.22
N LYS A 380 8.10 11.24 7.96
CA LYS A 380 9.31 10.49 7.57
C LYS A 380 10.56 11.36 7.62
N TYR A 381 10.44 12.63 7.26
CA TYR A 381 11.54 13.60 7.19
C TYR A 381 11.26 14.85 8.04
N PRO A 382 11.22 14.75 9.38
CA PRO A 382 10.79 15.85 10.24
C PRO A 382 11.65 17.12 10.12
N SER A 383 12.90 17.00 9.68
CA SER A 383 13.82 18.12 9.50
C SER A 383 13.44 19.08 8.35
N ILE A 384 12.54 18.71 7.44
CA ILE A 384 12.17 19.57 6.31
C ILE A 384 11.13 20.64 6.71
N GLY A 385 10.46 20.51 7.85
CA GLY A 385 9.32 21.37 8.18
C GLY A 385 8.11 21.07 7.31
N VAL A 386 7.52 22.08 6.66
CA VAL A 386 6.38 21.89 5.74
C VAL A 386 6.90 21.41 4.40
N PHE A 387 6.34 20.33 3.83
CA PHE A 387 6.73 19.82 2.52
C PHE A 387 6.41 20.84 1.41
N LEU A 388 7.39 21.16 0.54
CA LEU A 388 7.25 22.15 -0.52
C LEU A 388 7.45 21.57 -1.93
N SER A 389 8.44 20.70 -2.11
CA SER A 389 8.69 20.08 -3.41
C SER A 389 9.51 18.79 -3.31
N ILE A 390 9.46 18.01 -4.38
CA ILE A 390 10.30 16.84 -4.60
C ILE A 390 10.89 16.93 -6.01
N ALA A 391 12.15 16.51 -6.16
CA ALA A 391 12.80 16.36 -7.46
C ALA A 391 13.60 15.07 -7.49
N VAL A 392 13.47 14.30 -8.57
CA VAL A 392 14.20 13.06 -8.79
C VAL A 392 15.26 13.28 -9.87
N THR A 393 16.45 12.73 -9.67
CA THR A 393 17.51 12.64 -10.67
C THR A 393 17.73 11.18 -11.04
N HIS A 394 18.03 10.93 -12.31
CA HIS A 394 18.12 9.58 -12.88
C HIS A 394 19.51 9.27 -13.44
N ASP A 395 19.77 8.00 -13.71
CA ASP A 395 21.08 7.52 -14.18
C ASP A 395 21.42 7.90 -15.64
N GLY A 396 20.42 8.34 -16.42
CA GLY A 396 20.61 8.76 -17.80
C GLY A 396 20.76 7.62 -18.81
N LEU A 397 20.41 6.39 -18.41
CA LEU A 397 20.65 5.18 -19.20
C LEU A 397 19.41 4.73 -20.01
N GLY A 398 18.41 5.60 -20.14
CA GLY A 398 17.24 5.40 -21.01
C GLY A 398 16.04 4.73 -20.34
N GLY A 399 14.93 4.71 -21.07
CA GLY A 399 13.59 4.35 -20.60
C GLY A 399 12.83 5.54 -19.99
N ASP A 400 11.69 5.29 -19.35
CA ASP A 400 10.89 6.33 -18.71
C ASP A 400 11.71 7.10 -17.65
N TRP A 401 11.53 8.42 -17.64
CA TRP A 401 12.28 9.40 -16.84
C TRP A 401 13.79 9.37 -17.05
N ASN A 402 14.26 8.76 -18.15
CA ASN A 402 15.66 8.56 -18.45
C ASN A 402 16.40 7.65 -17.44
N GLY A 403 15.68 6.72 -16.79
CA GLY A 403 16.26 5.56 -16.10
C GLY A 403 15.97 5.47 -14.60
N TYR A 404 16.84 4.78 -13.85
CA TYR A 404 16.63 4.52 -12.42
C TYR A 404 16.92 5.78 -11.59
N ALA A 405 16.18 6.00 -10.50
CA ALA A 405 16.40 7.12 -9.60
C ALA A 405 17.74 6.97 -8.86
N THR A 406 18.61 7.96 -9.00
CA THR A 406 19.91 8.04 -8.33
C THR A 406 19.86 8.95 -7.11
N SER A 407 19.05 10.01 -7.17
CA SER A 407 18.87 10.98 -6.09
C SER A 407 17.43 11.48 -6.02
N VAL A 408 16.92 11.68 -4.81
CA VAL A 408 15.62 12.26 -4.51
C VAL A 408 15.86 13.42 -3.54
N LEU A 409 15.59 14.64 -4.01
CA LEU A 409 15.69 15.87 -3.24
C LEU A 409 14.31 16.23 -2.70
N ILE A 410 14.13 16.18 -1.38
CA ILE A 410 12.89 16.54 -0.68
C ILE A 410 13.10 17.90 -0.02
N THR A 411 12.39 18.92 -0.50
CA THR A 411 12.51 20.29 0.00
C THR A 411 11.31 20.65 0.86
N GLY A 412 11.56 21.25 2.01
CA GLY A 412 10.54 21.84 2.86
C GLY A 412 10.93 23.23 3.37
N SER A 413 10.02 23.84 4.13
CA SER A 413 10.17 25.21 4.61
C SER A 413 11.32 25.43 5.59
N ALA A 414 11.79 24.38 6.28
CA ALA A 414 12.86 24.45 7.27
C ALA A 414 14.18 23.85 6.78
N GLY A 415 14.18 23.11 5.67
CA GLY A 415 15.37 22.44 5.19
C GLY A 415 15.12 21.48 4.04
N VAL A 416 16.19 20.79 3.65
CA VAL A 416 16.21 19.87 2.52
C VAL A 416 16.79 18.54 2.98
N VAL A 417 16.19 17.44 2.54
CA VAL A 417 16.70 16.08 2.73
C VAL A 417 16.98 15.47 1.36
N THR A 418 18.16 14.87 1.20
CA THR A 418 18.52 14.12 -0.02
C THR A 418 18.58 12.63 0.32
N ARG A 419 17.93 11.81 -0.49
CA ARG A 419 17.98 10.34 -0.42
C ARG A 419 18.48 9.78 -1.74
N THR A 420 19.15 8.64 -1.71
CA THR A 420 19.31 7.86 -2.96
C THR A 420 17.96 7.26 -3.36
N GLY A 421 17.78 6.87 -4.63
CA GLY A 421 16.57 6.17 -5.05
C GLY A 421 16.31 4.90 -4.23
N TRP A 422 17.38 4.21 -3.82
CA TRP A 422 17.35 3.04 -2.93
C TRP A 422 16.84 3.34 -1.53
N GLN A 423 17.35 4.41 -0.92
CA GLN A 423 16.91 4.85 0.38
C GLN A 423 15.44 5.26 0.34
N PHE A 424 15.04 6.03 -0.67
CA PHE A 424 13.65 6.46 -0.83
C PHE A 424 12.70 5.27 -1.06
N ARG A 425 13.13 4.28 -1.86
CA ARG A 425 12.41 3.00 -2.03
C ARG A 425 12.15 2.32 -0.68
N GLY A 426 13.18 2.16 0.14
CA GLY A 426 13.03 1.55 1.48
C GLY A 426 12.25 2.44 2.46
N ASP A 427 12.30 3.76 2.29
CA ASP A 427 11.64 4.73 3.15
C ASP A 427 10.11 4.69 3.05
N PHE A 428 9.58 4.36 1.87
CA PHE A 428 8.15 4.32 1.53
C PHE A 428 7.65 2.95 1.02
N ASP A 429 8.46 1.91 1.17
CA ASP A 429 8.15 0.55 0.71
C ASP A 429 7.68 0.51 -0.75
N LEU A 430 8.51 1.07 -1.64
CA LEU A 430 8.28 1.06 -3.08
C LEU A 430 8.81 -0.25 -3.68
N TYR A 431 8.21 -0.68 -4.79
CA TYR A 431 8.58 -1.94 -5.44
C TYR A 431 10.01 -1.93 -5.98
N ALA A 432 10.46 -0.82 -6.58
CA ALA A 432 11.77 -0.68 -7.22
C ALA A 432 12.29 0.76 -7.16
N PRO A 433 13.60 1.00 -7.38
CA PRO A 433 14.17 2.35 -7.43
C PRO A 433 14.08 2.99 -8.83
N TRP A 434 13.30 2.42 -9.75
CA TRP A 434 12.97 3.08 -11.02
C TRP A 434 11.62 3.77 -10.90
N PHE A 435 11.64 5.06 -10.58
CA PHE A 435 10.43 5.85 -10.42
C PHE A 435 10.65 7.33 -10.69
N GLU A 436 9.55 8.04 -10.88
CA GLU A 436 9.42 9.48 -10.76
C GLU A 436 8.44 9.81 -9.64
N ALA A 437 8.71 10.91 -8.93
CA ALA A 437 7.85 11.41 -7.89
C ALA A 437 7.50 12.86 -8.19
N THR A 438 6.21 13.15 -8.35
CA THR A 438 5.73 14.51 -8.62
C THR A 438 4.83 15.01 -7.50
N PRO A 439 4.92 16.29 -7.11
CA PRO A 439 4.00 16.87 -6.14
C PRO A 439 2.55 16.83 -6.63
N ILE A 440 1.63 16.52 -5.71
CA ILE A 440 0.19 16.66 -5.94
C ILE A 440 -0.19 18.09 -5.58
N ALA A 441 -0.62 18.84 -6.59
CA ALA A 441 -1.01 20.24 -6.41
C ALA A 441 -2.14 20.38 -5.38
N ALA A 442 -2.01 21.38 -4.52
CA ALA A 442 -3.13 21.88 -3.72
C ALA A 442 -4.26 22.39 -4.61
N SER A 443 -5.45 22.52 -4.04
CA SER A 443 -6.52 23.21 -4.74
C SER A 443 -6.13 24.65 -5.02
N ASP A 444 -6.37 25.08 -6.25
CA ASP A 444 -6.22 26.48 -6.62
C ASP A 444 -7.22 27.33 -5.82
N THR A 445 -6.69 28.19 -4.95
CA THR A 445 -7.46 29.12 -4.11
C THR A 445 -8.19 30.18 -4.92
N ALA A 446 -7.81 30.39 -6.18
CA ALA A 446 -8.51 31.30 -7.08
C ALA A 446 -9.79 30.69 -7.68
N LEU A 447 -9.98 29.36 -7.60
CA LEU A 447 -11.18 28.71 -8.11
C LEU A 447 -12.38 28.94 -7.20
N ALA A 448 -13.55 29.11 -7.83
CA ALA A 448 -14.81 29.36 -7.12
C ALA A 448 -15.06 28.29 -6.02
N PRO A 449 -15.59 28.69 -4.84
CA PRO A 449 -15.95 27.75 -3.79
C PRO A 449 -16.91 26.69 -4.30
N VAL A 450 -16.83 25.46 -3.77
CA VAL A 450 -17.75 24.39 -4.13
C VAL A 450 -18.63 24.06 -2.93
N GLY A 451 -19.92 23.84 -3.18
CA GLY A 451 -20.90 23.46 -2.17
C GLY A 451 -20.60 22.11 -1.52
N SER A 452 -21.31 21.80 -0.44
CA SER A 452 -21.19 20.52 0.26
C SER A 452 -21.46 19.34 -0.67
N MET A 453 -20.68 18.28 -0.52
CA MET A 453 -20.79 17.08 -1.33
C MET A 453 -21.10 15.88 -0.45
N LEU A 454 -21.86 14.93 -0.99
CA LEU A 454 -21.99 13.58 -0.46
C LEU A 454 -21.40 12.62 -1.47
N PHE A 455 -20.36 11.89 -1.08
CA PHE A 455 -19.83 10.79 -1.88
C PHE A 455 -20.41 9.48 -1.34
N ILE A 456 -21.02 8.67 -2.20
CA ILE A 456 -21.63 7.39 -1.85
C ILE A 456 -20.98 6.28 -2.68
N GLY A 457 -20.37 5.31 -2.03
CA GLY A 457 -19.60 4.26 -2.71
C GLY A 457 -19.76 2.86 -2.15
N ASP A 458 -19.37 1.89 -2.96
CA ASP A 458 -19.30 0.47 -2.60
C ASP A 458 -17.86 0.03 -2.25
N SER A 459 -17.55 -1.27 -2.31
CA SER A 459 -16.21 -1.81 -2.01
C SER A 459 -15.09 -1.22 -2.87
N VAL A 460 -15.37 -0.82 -4.12
CA VAL A 460 -14.33 -0.24 -4.99
C VAL A 460 -13.98 1.15 -4.48
N ALA A 461 -14.98 1.94 -4.08
CA ALA A 461 -14.75 3.25 -3.51
C ALA A 461 -14.22 3.22 -2.07
N GLU A 462 -14.64 2.26 -1.25
CA GLU A 462 -14.10 2.05 0.09
C GLU A 462 -12.59 1.78 0.03
N SER A 463 -12.14 1.00 -0.98
CA SER A 463 -10.73 0.65 -1.15
C SER A 463 -9.80 1.84 -1.36
N ILE A 464 -10.32 3.01 -1.75
CA ILE A 464 -9.52 4.23 -1.97
C ILE A 464 -9.57 5.22 -0.81
N THR A 465 -10.07 4.84 0.37
CA THR A 465 -10.27 5.78 1.50
C THR A 465 -8.99 6.57 1.84
N THR A 466 -7.83 5.91 1.84
CA THR A 466 -6.53 6.54 2.12
C THR A 466 -6.15 7.55 1.04
N GLU A 467 -6.20 7.14 -0.23
CA GLU A 467 -5.88 7.97 -1.39
C GLU A 467 -6.85 9.15 -1.50
N PHE A 468 -8.14 8.90 -1.27
CA PHE A 468 -9.20 9.89 -1.26
C PHE A 468 -8.97 10.98 -0.23
N SER A 469 -8.62 10.58 1.01
CA SER A 469 -8.27 11.53 2.08
C SER A 469 -7.02 12.35 1.79
N THR A 470 -6.13 11.83 0.94
CA THR A 470 -4.90 12.51 0.54
C THR A 470 -5.12 13.48 -0.61
N VAL A 471 -5.91 13.10 -1.63
CA VAL A 471 -5.99 13.83 -2.90
C VAL A 471 -7.30 14.57 -3.14
N ILE A 472 -8.43 14.08 -2.62
CA ILE A 472 -9.76 14.63 -2.90
C ILE A 472 -10.26 15.45 -1.70
N THR A 473 -10.21 14.90 -0.49
CA THR A 473 -10.73 15.59 0.71
C THR A 473 -10.11 16.97 0.93
N PRO A 474 -8.79 17.19 0.78
CA PRO A 474 -8.22 18.54 0.98
C PRO A 474 -8.67 19.54 -0.09
N ALA A 475 -9.07 19.04 -1.27
CA ALA A 475 -9.57 19.87 -2.36
C ALA A 475 -11.07 20.16 -2.27
N TYR A 476 -11.82 19.25 -1.65
CA TYR A 476 -13.25 19.31 -1.44
C TYR A 476 -13.57 19.06 0.03
N PRO A 477 -13.18 19.98 0.95
CA PRO A 477 -13.23 19.74 2.39
C PRO A 477 -14.64 19.64 2.97
N ALA A 478 -15.66 20.09 2.23
CA ALA A 478 -17.08 20.00 2.60
C ALA A 478 -17.74 18.69 2.12
N MET A 479 -16.94 17.65 1.87
CA MET A 479 -17.40 16.36 1.37
C MET A 479 -17.63 15.36 2.51
N ASN A 480 -18.85 14.83 2.59
CA ASN A 480 -19.19 13.68 3.41
C ASN A 480 -18.91 12.41 2.60
N PHE A 481 -17.85 11.69 2.95
CA PHE A 481 -17.49 10.43 2.31
C PHE A 481 -18.21 9.27 2.99
N GLN A 482 -19.08 8.58 2.25
CA GLN A 482 -19.82 7.41 2.69
C GLN A 482 -19.49 6.24 1.75
N ALA A 483 -18.65 5.29 2.14
CA ALA A 483 -18.37 4.10 1.36
C ALA A 483 -18.16 2.88 2.26
N CYS A 484 -18.68 1.72 1.83
CA CYS A 484 -18.45 0.46 2.52
C CYS A 484 -18.59 -0.72 1.55
N ALA A 485 -17.91 -1.82 1.83
CA ALA A 485 -18.06 -3.05 1.08
C ALA A 485 -19.50 -3.59 1.18
N GLY A 486 -20.00 -4.14 0.07
CA GLY A 486 -21.34 -4.72 -0.02
C GLY A 486 -22.46 -3.76 -0.33
N ARG A 487 -22.28 -2.44 -0.15
CA ARG A 487 -23.33 -1.45 -0.39
C ARG A 487 -23.86 -1.52 -1.82
N ALA A 488 -25.17 -1.67 -1.96
CA ALA A 488 -25.88 -1.57 -3.21
C ALA A 488 -26.48 -0.17 -3.41
N MET A 489 -26.90 0.15 -4.64
CA MET A 489 -27.64 1.37 -4.92
C MET A 489 -28.94 1.46 -4.11
N ALA A 490 -29.64 0.33 -3.99
CA ALA A 490 -30.82 0.16 -3.14
C ALA A 490 -30.98 -1.32 -2.75
N GLY A 491 -31.49 -1.56 -1.53
CA GLY A 491 -31.90 -2.85 -0.99
C GLY A 491 -30.81 -3.66 -0.27
N ALA A 492 -29.54 -3.24 -0.31
CA ALA A 492 -28.48 -3.89 0.46
C ALA A 492 -27.51 -2.88 1.09
N ASP A 493 -27.32 -3.03 2.40
CA ASP A 493 -26.47 -2.21 3.25
C ASP A 493 -25.00 -2.69 3.20
N CYS A 494 -24.20 -2.40 4.23
CA CYS A 494 -22.81 -2.83 4.25
C CYS A 494 -22.71 -4.34 4.56
N LEU A 495 -21.78 -5.04 3.90
CA LEU A 495 -21.50 -6.46 4.16
C LEU A 495 -20.80 -6.67 5.50
N PHE A 496 -20.06 -5.67 5.97
CA PHE A 496 -19.31 -5.70 7.22
C PHE A 496 -19.71 -4.51 8.09
N THR A 497 -19.57 -4.67 9.41
CA THR A 497 -19.84 -3.59 10.36
C THR A 497 -18.97 -2.38 10.06
N VAL A 498 -19.61 -1.22 9.90
CA VAL A 498 -18.92 0.05 9.68
C VAL A 498 -18.79 0.85 10.98
N ALA A 499 -17.65 1.52 11.14
CA ALA A 499 -17.42 2.43 12.25
C ALA A 499 -17.90 3.85 11.89
N PRO A 500 -18.48 4.60 12.84
CA PRO A 500 -18.80 6.01 12.63
C PRO A 500 -17.58 6.80 12.12
N PRO A 501 -17.75 7.77 11.18
CA PRO A 501 -19.01 8.36 10.72
C PRO A 501 -19.67 7.64 9.54
N GLN A 502 -19.19 6.47 9.14
CA GLN A 502 -19.84 5.66 8.10
C GLN A 502 -21.18 5.12 8.63
N LEU A 503 -22.20 5.13 7.78
CA LEU A 503 -23.52 4.59 8.10
C LEU A 503 -23.73 3.23 7.42
N ASP A 504 -24.30 2.29 8.17
CA ASP A 504 -24.68 0.97 7.69
C ASP A 504 -26.05 1.01 7.01
N LEU A 505 -26.07 1.54 5.78
CA LEU A 505 -27.27 1.73 4.96
C LEU A 505 -26.92 1.55 3.48
N ASP A 506 -27.91 1.16 2.68
CA ASP A 506 -27.85 1.20 1.22
C ASP A 506 -27.70 2.64 0.68
N GLY A 507 -27.43 2.79 -0.61
CA GLY A 507 -27.21 4.09 -1.22
C GLY A 507 -28.38 5.08 -1.02
N VAL A 508 -29.63 4.63 -1.19
CA VAL A 508 -30.83 5.47 -1.01
C VAL A 508 -31.01 5.87 0.45
N GLY A 509 -30.75 4.96 1.39
CA GLY A 509 -30.77 5.17 2.83
C GLY A 509 -29.75 6.23 3.26
N ILE A 510 -28.55 6.22 2.67
CA ILE A 510 -27.54 7.27 2.88
C ILE A 510 -28.07 8.63 2.44
N VAL A 511 -28.62 8.75 1.23
CA VAL A 511 -29.20 10.02 0.75
C VAL A 511 -30.31 10.51 1.68
N ASN A 512 -31.17 9.61 2.13
CA ASN A 512 -32.31 9.96 2.99
C ASN A 512 -31.87 10.40 4.41
N SER A 513 -30.84 9.76 4.95
CA SER A 513 -30.40 9.95 6.34
C SER A 513 -29.39 11.09 6.53
N THR A 514 -28.75 11.54 5.45
CA THR A 514 -27.76 12.62 5.49
C THR A 514 -28.39 14.00 5.29
N GLU A 515 -27.72 15.04 5.82
CA GLU A 515 -28.06 16.43 5.53
C GLU A 515 -27.96 16.68 4.03
N THR A 516 -28.90 17.44 3.45
CA THR A 516 -28.94 17.72 2.02
C THR A 516 -27.65 18.40 1.53
N PRO A 517 -26.80 17.71 0.76
CA PRO A 517 -25.64 18.33 0.12
C PRO A 517 -26.08 19.13 -1.12
N ALA A 518 -25.20 19.98 -1.64
CA ALA A 518 -25.41 20.60 -2.95
C ALA A 518 -25.18 19.59 -4.09
N ILE A 519 -24.27 18.64 -3.86
CA ILE A 519 -23.73 17.72 -4.85
C ILE A 519 -23.76 16.30 -4.29
N ALA A 520 -24.18 15.33 -5.10
CA ALA A 520 -24.04 13.91 -4.78
C ALA A 520 -23.15 13.22 -5.82
N VAL A 521 -22.09 12.55 -5.37
CA VAL A 521 -21.25 11.67 -6.19
C VAL A 521 -21.61 10.23 -5.84
N VAL A 522 -22.09 9.46 -6.81
CA VAL A 522 -22.58 8.09 -6.61
C VAL A 522 -21.71 7.12 -7.41
N ALA A 523 -20.87 6.38 -6.69
CA ALA A 523 -19.99 5.33 -7.19
C ALA A 523 -20.47 3.96 -6.69
N LEU A 524 -21.70 3.59 -7.10
CA LEU A 524 -22.38 2.36 -6.71
C LEU A 524 -22.78 1.55 -7.95
N GLY A 525 -22.77 0.24 -7.81
CA GLY A 525 -23.45 -0.66 -8.75
C GLY A 525 -22.79 -2.03 -8.92
N TYR A 526 -21.58 -2.24 -8.40
CA TYR A 526 -20.93 -3.55 -8.49
C TYR A 526 -21.65 -4.63 -7.65
N ASN A 527 -22.34 -4.23 -6.57
CA ASN A 527 -23.12 -5.14 -5.71
C ASN A 527 -24.57 -5.33 -6.17
N ASP A 528 -24.98 -4.68 -7.27
CA ASP A 528 -26.34 -4.78 -7.80
C ASP A 528 -26.44 -5.84 -8.91
N ASP A 529 -27.62 -6.42 -9.07
CA ASP A 529 -27.94 -7.25 -10.24
C ASP A 529 -28.14 -6.34 -11.47
N PRO A 530 -27.33 -6.48 -12.54
CA PRO A 530 -27.45 -5.66 -13.75
C PRO A 530 -28.84 -5.69 -14.40
N ASN A 531 -29.62 -6.75 -14.20
CA ASN A 531 -30.98 -6.86 -14.75
C ASN A 531 -32.01 -6.00 -14.02
N THR A 532 -31.77 -5.69 -12.75
CA THR A 532 -32.69 -4.89 -11.92
C THR A 532 -32.15 -3.49 -11.62
N PHE A 533 -30.90 -3.21 -12.01
CA PHE A 533 -30.19 -1.98 -11.66
C PHE A 533 -30.88 -0.70 -12.14
N GLU A 534 -31.53 -0.72 -13.32
CA GLU A 534 -32.26 0.45 -13.85
C GLU A 534 -33.34 0.95 -12.88
N ALA A 535 -34.12 0.04 -12.29
CA ALA A 535 -35.13 0.38 -11.30
C ALA A 535 -34.51 0.98 -10.02
N LYS A 536 -33.30 0.56 -9.66
CA LYS A 536 -32.56 1.09 -8.52
C LYS A 536 -31.98 2.49 -8.80
N VAL A 537 -31.51 2.73 -10.02
CA VAL A 537 -31.11 4.07 -10.48
C VAL A 537 -32.30 5.03 -10.40
N GLN A 538 -33.50 4.59 -10.80
CA GLN A 538 -34.72 5.40 -10.66
C GLN A 538 -35.05 5.73 -9.20
N GLN A 539 -34.91 4.77 -8.27
CA GLN A 539 -35.08 5.00 -6.83
C GLN A 539 -34.07 6.02 -6.30
N MET A 540 -32.79 5.86 -6.66
CA MET A 540 -31.73 6.81 -6.30
C MET A 540 -32.01 8.21 -6.84
N MET A 541 -32.37 8.33 -8.12
CA MET A 541 -32.73 9.62 -8.74
C MET A 541 -33.93 10.28 -8.06
N SER A 542 -34.93 9.48 -7.63
CA SER A 542 -36.08 9.98 -6.87
C SER A 542 -35.66 10.53 -5.51
N ALA A 543 -34.79 9.81 -4.78
CA ALA A 543 -34.27 10.24 -3.49
C ALA A 543 -33.46 11.54 -3.62
N LEU A 544 -32.54 11.61 -4.58
CA LEU A 544 -31.71 12.80 -4.85
C LEU A 544 -32.56 14.01 -5.27
N THR A 545 -33.57 13.81 -6.12
CA THR A 545 -34.48 14.88 -6.53
C THR A 545 -35.32 15.37 -5.35
N SER A 546 -35.81 14.47 -4.49
CA SER A 546 -36.58 14.82 -3.30
C SER A 546 -35.78 15.67 -2.30
N LYS A 547 -34.46 15.42 -2.24
CA LYS A 547 -33.51 16.20 -1.45
C LYS A 547 -33.10 17.51 -2.13
N SER A 548 -33.57 17.82 -3.34
CA SER A 548 -33.19 19.01 -4.10
C SER A 548 -31.67 19.11 -4.34
N ILE A 549 -31.02 17.97 -4.61
CA ILE A 549 -29.62 17.94 -5.02
C ILE A 549 -29.47 18.70 -6.34
N GLN A 550 -28.53 19.65 -6.40
CA GLN A 550 -28.34 20.54 -7.55
C GLN A 550 -27.47 19.89 -8.64
N ARG A 551 -26.54 19.02 -8.25
CA ARG A 551 -25.66 18.29 -9.16
C ARG A 551 -25.51 16.84 -8.71
N ILE A 552 -25.77 15.92 -9.62
CA ILE A 552 -25.61 14.47 -9.42
C ILE A 552 -24.47 14.02 -10.34
N VAL A 553 -23.51 13.29 -9.78
CA VAL A 553 -22.37 12.76 -10.52
C VAL A 553 -22.36 11.25 -10.35
N PHE A 554 -22.67 10.51 -11.40
CA PHE A 554 -22.50 9.05 -11.38
C PHE A 554 -21.10 8.68 -11.86
N VAL A 555 -20.47 7.72 -11.18
CA VAL A 555 -19.28 7.04 -11.68
C VAL A 555 -19.74 5.71 -12.28
N ASN A 556 -19.48 5.50 -13.57
CA ASN A 556 -19.89 4.25 -14.22
C ASN A 556 -18.93 3.09 -13.86
N LEU A 557 -19.31 1.87 -14.26
CA LEU A 557 -18.68 0.63 -13.80
C LEU A 557 -17.74 0.06 -14.86
N SER A 558 -16.56 -0.42 -14.45
CA SER A 558 -15.66 -1.19 -15.32
C SER A 558 -16.34 -2.49 -15.74
N THR A 559 -16.40 -2.75 -17.05
CA THR A 559 -16.99 -3.97 -17.61
C THR A 559 -15.99 -5.12 -17.76
N ARG A 560 -14.83 -5.05 -17.09
CA ARG A 560 -13.76 -6.06 -17.20
C ARG A 560 -14.08 -7.41 -16.53
N SER A 561 -15.05 -7.41 -15.64
CA SER A 561 -15.50 -8.62 -14.93
C SER A 561 -15.86 -9.73 -15.92
N THR A 562 -15.24 -10.90 -15.75
CA THR A 562 -15.50 -12.09 -16.59
C THR A 562 -16.71 -12.90 -16.10
N SER A 563 -17.16 -12.68 -14.87
CA SER A 563 -18.28 -13.41 -14.25
C SER A 563 -19.63 -12.67 -14.36
N ARG A 564 -19.60 -11.35 -14.56
CA ARG A 564 -20.80 -10.49 -14.62
C ARG A 564 -20.56 -9.31 -15.55
N SER A 565 -21.48 -9.06 -16.48
CA SER A 565 -21.42 -7.89 -17.36
C SER A 565 -22.17 -6.70 -16.75
N TYR A 566 -21.48 -5.56 -16.68
CA TYR A 566 -22.04 -4.28 -16.20
C TYR A 566 -22.48 -3.35 -17.34
N ALA A 567 -22.50 -3.83 -18.59
CA ALA A 567 -22.88 -3.01 -19.74
C ALA A 567 -24.32 -2.46 -19.61
N ARG A 568 -25.26 -3.29 -19.15
CA ARG A 568 -26.65 -2.87 -18.87
C ARG A 568 -26.73 -1.85 -17.75
N SER A 569 -25.90 -2.02 -16.71
CA SER A 569 -25.83 -1.07 -15.60
C SER A 569 -25.31 0.29 -16.06
N ASN A 570 -24.25 0.31 -16.88
CA ASN A 570 -23.72 1.54 -17.48
C ASN A 570 -24.72 2.22 -18.41
N ALA A 571 -25.49 1.45 -19.18
CA ALA A 571 -26.56 2.00 -20.02
C ALA A 571 -27.64 2.70 -19.18
N ALA A 572 -28.01 2.14 -18.02
CA ALA A 572 -28.96 2.77 -17.10
C ALA A 572 -28.42 4.09 -16.50
N LEU A 573 -27.14 4.13 -16.10
CA LEU A 573 -26.50 5.37 -15.64
C LEU A 573 -26.45 6.43 -16.74
N LEU A 574 -26.11 6.03 -17.97
CA LEU A 574 -26.08 6.93 -19.12
C LEU A 574 -27.49 7.47 -19.44
N ALA A 575 -28.53 6.64 -19.35
CA ALA A 575 -29.91 7.09 -19.53
C ALA A 575 -30.33 8.14 -18.49
N ALA A 576 -29.85 8.04 -17.24
CA ALA A 576 -30.09 9.07 -16.22
C ALA A 576 -29.47 10.43 -16.57
N ALA A 577 -28.44 10.47 -17.42
CA ALA A 577 -27.81 11.70 -17.90
C ALA A 577 -28.70 12.53 -18.85
N ALA A 578 -29.89 12.02 -19.22
CA ALA A 578 -30.92 12.85 -19.86
C ALA A 578 -31.40 14.00 -18.95
N ASN A 579 -31.21 13.88 -17.62
CA ASN A 579 -31.40 14.99 -16.70
C ASN A 579 -30.16 15.91 -16.72
N PRO A 580 -30.31 17.22 -17.01
CA PRO A 580 -29.17 18.16 -17.11
C PRO A 580 -28.41 18.38 -15.79
N ALA A 581 -29.00 18.01 -14.65
CA ALA A 581 -28.32 18.02 -13.35
C ALA A 581 -27.39 16.82 -13.17
N VAL A 582 -27.39 15.83 -14.07
CA VAL A 582 -26.58 14.62 -13.99
C VAL A 582 -25.33 14.76 -14.86
N SER A 583 -24.20 14.31 -14.32
CA SER A 583 -22.94 14.16 -15.05
C SER A 583 -22.41 12.73 -14.85
N ILE A 584 -21.79 12.18 -15.89
CA ILE A 584 -21.19 10.83 -15.84
C ILE A 584 -19.67 10.97 -15.85
N ILE A 585 -19.04 10.37 -14.86
CA ILE A 585 -17.61 10.10 -14.84
C ILE A 585 -17.40 8.70 -15.42
N ASP A 586 -16.67 8.63 -16.55
CA ASP A 586 -16.48 7.40 -17.31
C ASP A 586 -15.26 6.59 -16.85
N TRP A 587 -15.39 5.94 -15.70
CA TRP A 587 -14.38 5.02 -15.19
C TRP A 587 -14.22 3.77 -16.07
N ASN A 588 -15.28 3.32 -16.75
CA ASN A 588 -15.22 2.20 -17.67
C ASN A 588 -14.20 2.45 -18.78
N ALA A 589 -14.33 3.57 -19.48
CA ALA A 589 -13.37 3.95 -20.52
C ALA A 589 -11.96 4.13 -19.94
N ALA A 590 -11.84 4.86 -18.82
CA ALA A 590 -10.55 5.14 -18.18
C ALA A 590 -9.79 3.88 -17.74
N SER A 591 -10.51 2.80 -17.41
CA SER A 591 -9.94 1.54 -16.91
C SER A 591 -9.93 0.39 -17.93
N SER A 592 -10.31 0.64 -19.19
CA SER A 592 -10.53 -0.42 -20.19
C SER A 592 -9.30 -0.83 -21.01
N ALA A 593 -8.30 0.05 -21.16
CA ALA A 593 -7.17 -0.24 -22.02
C ALA A 593 -6.26 -1.35 -21.44
N ALA A 594 -5.53 -2.05 -22.31
CA ALA A 594 -4.82 -3.29 -21.97
C ALA A 594 -3.86 -3.13 -20.78
N ASN A 595 -3.21 -1.97 -20.67
CA ASN A 595 -2.27 -1.68 -19.58
C ASN A 595 -2.96 -1.39 -18.24
N GLN A 596 -4.23 -0.98 -18.26
CA GLN A 596 -5.00 -0.63 -17.06
C GLN A 596 -5.49 -1.88 -16.31
N TRP A 597 -5.35 -3.08 -16.89
CA TRP A 597 -5.61 -4.34 -16.19
C TRP A 597 -4.75 -4.50 -14.93
N ARG A 598 -3.61 -3.80 -14.87
CA ARG A 598 -2.72 -3.75 -13.72
C ARG A 598 -3.25 -2.94 -12.54
N TRP A 599 -4.34 -2.18 -12.71
CA TRP A 599 -4.95 -1.43 -11.62
C TRP A 599 -5.78 -2.32 -10.71
N PHE A 600 -6.06 -3.54 -11.14
CA PHE A 600 -6.98 -4.41 -10.46
C PHE A 600 -6.26 -5.59 -9.79
N ASP A 601 -6.86 -6.07 -8.70
CA ASP A 601 -6.51 -7.36 -8.15
C ASP A 601 -7.08 -8.46 -9.05
N ASN A 602 -6.16 -9.18 -9.69
CA ASN A 602 -6.42 -10.24 -10.65
C ASN A 602 -6.41 -11.63 -9.99
N SER A 603 -6.34 -11.70 -8.66
CA SER A 603 -6.35 -12.95 -7.89
C SER A 603 -7.69 -13.20 -7.19
N SER A 604 -8.52 -12.17 -7.01
CA SER A 604 -9.82 -12.28 -6.35
C SER A 604 -10.89 -12.90 -7.25
N LEU A 605 -11.43 -14.04 -6.82
CA LEU A 605 -12.46 -14.82 -7.53
C LEU A 605 -13.83 -14.12 -7.66
N CYS A 606 -14.11 -13.08 -6.86
CA CYS A 606 -15.50 -12.60 -6.72
C CYS A 606 -15.99 -11.71 -7.87
N CYS A 607 -15.12 -10.96 -8.57
CA CYS A 607 -15.60 -10.09 -9.66
C CYS A 607 -14.54 -9.40 -10.54
N TRP A 608 -13.22 -9.54 -10.32
CA TRP A 608 -12.17 -8.87 -11.12
C TRP A 608 -12.32 -7.33 -11.23
N VAL A 609 -13.03 -6.66 -10.32
CA VAL A 609 -13.22 -5.19 -10.34
C VAL A 609 -12.59 -4.49 -9.14
N HIS A 610 -12.10 -5.24 -8.15
CA HIS A 610 -11.38 -4.69 -7.02
C HIS A 610 -10.02 -4.16 -7.44
N LEU A 611 -9.65 -3.02 -6.87
CA LEU A 611 -8.42 -2.32 -7.17
C LEU A 611 -7.28 -2.84 -6.29
N ASN A 612 -6.10 -3.01 -6.88
CA ASN A 612 -4.88 -3.13 -6.12
C ASN A 612 -4.36 -1.72 -5.76
N THR A 613 -3.21 -1.62 -5.08
CA THR A 613 -2.66 -0.33 -4.63
C THR A 613 -2.44 0.68 -5.77
N SER A 614 -2.04 0.21 -6.96
CA SER A 614 -1.87 1.09 -8.12
C SER A 614 -3.21 1.59 -8.65
N GLY A 615 -4.22 0.72 -8.71
CA GLY A 615 -5.56 1.14 -9.12
C GLY A 615 -6.25 2.04 -8.13
N GLN A 616 -6.01 1.86 -6.83
CA GLN A 616 -6.53 2.75 -5.80
C GLN A 616 -6.01 4.18 -6.01
N ALA A 617 -4.70 4.30 -6.22
CA ALA A 617 -4.06 5.58 -6.55
C ALA A 617 -4.60 6.19 -7.84
N GLU A 618 -4.62 5.44 -8.94
CA GLU A 618 -5.05 5.97 -10.24
C GLU A 618 -6.56 6.27 -10.27
N PHE A 619 -7.40 5.50 -9.57
CA PHE A 619 -8.83 5.81 -9.46
C PHE A 619 -9.08 7.09 -8.67
N ALA A 620 -8.38 7.30 -7.55
CA ALA A 620 -8.49 8.54 -6.78
C ALA A 620 -7.98 9.76 -7.55
N LEU A 621 -6.86 9.64 -8.27
CA LEU A 621 -6.33 10.71 -9.13
C LEU A 621 -7.27 11.01 -10.30
N PHE A 622 -7.86 9.97 -10.91
CA PHE A 622 -8.87 10.12 -11.95
C PHE A 622 -10.10 10.86 -11.42
N LEU A 623 -10.68 10.42 -10.30
CA LEU A 623 -11.82 11.10 -9.66
C LEU A 623 -11.51 12.56 -9.35
N ARG A 624 -10.33 12.84 -8.78
CA ARG A 624 -9.89 14.21 -8.50
C ARG A 624 -9.86 15.05 -9.78
N ALA A 625 -9.23 14.55 -10.85
CA ALA A 625 -9.14 15.26 -12.11
C ALA A 625 -10.52 15.52 -12.75
N GLN A 626 -11.44 14.56 -12.66
CA GLN A 626 -12.80 14.70 -13.19
C GLN A 626 -13.63 15.72 -12.39
N LEU A 627 -13.52 15.73 -11.06
CA LEU A 627 -14.16 16.76 -10.23
C LEU A 627 -13.59 18.15 -10.51
N ASP A 628 -12.28 18.28 -10.66
CA ASP A 628 -11.63 19.54 -11.02
C ASP A 628 -12.09 20.03 -12.40
N ALA A 629 -12.27 19.12 -13.37
CA ALA A 629 -12.81 19.46 -14.69
C ALA A 629 -14.27 19.96 -14.60
N LEU A 630 -15.13 19.30 -13.81
CA LEU A 630 -16.50 19.77 -13.56
C LEU A 630 -16.52 21.14 -12.86
N ARG A 631 -15.60 21.38 -11.92
CA ARG A 631 -15.43 22.67 -11.24
C ARG A 631 -15.04 23.77 -12.23
N ALA A 632 -14.05 23.49 -13.09
CA ALA A 632 -13.58 24.45 -14.10
C ALA A 632 -14.66 24.80 -15.13
N GLN A 633 -15.57 23.86 -15.44
CA GLN A 633 -16.72 24.10 -16.31
C GLN A 633 -17.88 24.83 -15.61
N GLY A 634 -17.77 25.13 -14.31
CA GLY A 634 -18.85 25.76 -13.53
C GLY A 634 -20.04 24.84 -13.27
N LEU A 635 -19.87 23.53 -13.43
CA LEU A 635 -20.94 22.55 -13.23
C LEU A 635 -21.13 22.16 -11.77
N LEU A 636 -20.12 22.40 -10.93
CA LEU A 636 -20.22 22.19 -9.48
C LEU A 636 -20.79 23.46 -8.80
N PRO A 637 -22.00 23.40 -8.21
CA PRO A 637 -22.63 24.56 -7.59
C PRO A 637 -21.83 25.09 -6.40
N ILE A 638 -21.77 26.41 -6.29
CA ILE A 638 -21.14 27.15 -5.17
C ILE A 638 -22.04 27.22 -3.94
N THR A 639 -23.35 27.04 -4.15
CA THR A 639 -24.38 27.04 -3.13
C THR A 639 -24.23 25.76 -2.33
N ALA A 640 -23.50 25.82 -1.22
CA ALA A 640 -23.91 25.02 -0.07
C ALA A 640 -25.43 25.21 0.04
N SER A 641 -26.18 24.10 0.00
CA SER A 641 -27.47 24.07 0.68
C SER A 641 -27.24 24.84 1.98
N THR A 642 -27.97 25.94 2.15
CA THR A 642 -27.91 26.68 3.40
C THR A 642 -28.25 25.64 4.45
N ALA A 643 -27.26 25.17 5.22
CA ALA A 643 -27.56 24.50 6.47
C ALA A 643 -28.52 25.46 7.15
N ALA A 644 -29.77 25.03 7.38
CA ALA A 644 -30.84 25.92 7.82
C ALA A 644 -30.24 26.79 8.92
N LEU A 645 -30.17 28.10 8.69
CA LEU A 645 -29.56 29.01 9.65
C LEU A 645 -30.32 28.79 10.94
N ILE A 646 -29.66 28.18 11.93
CA ILE A 646 -30.25 28.00 13.25
C ILE A 646 -30.14 29.35 13.95
N PRO A 647 -31.23 30.14 14.06
CA PRO A 647 -31.12 31.49 14.59
C PRO A 647 -30.73 31.42 16.06
N GLY A 648 -29.52 31.90 16.39
CA GLY A 648 -28.99 31.86 17.75
C GLY A 648 -27.82 30.90 17.99
N LEU A 649 -27.35 30.19 16.96
CA LEU A 649 -26.02 29.58 16.96
C LEU A 649 -25.00 30.46 16.18
N PRO A 650 -23.70 30.40 16.53
CA PRO A 650 -23.13 29.65 17.66
C PRO A 650 -23.42 30.34 19.02
N LEU A 651 -23.58 29.57 20.09
CA LEU A 651 -23.64 30.13 21.46
C LEU A 651 -22.26 30.22 22.07
N ALA A 652 -21.93 31.39 22.61
CA ALA A 652 -20.68 31.69 23.28
C ALA A 652 -20.89 32.58 24.53
N VAL A 653 -19.80 32.86 25.23
CA VAL A 653 -19.81 33.69 26.44
C VAL A 653 -20.50 35.04 26.19
N LYS A 654 -21.30 35.50 27.16
CA LYS A 654 -22.16 36.71 27.11
C LYS A 654 -23.47 36.56 26.31
N ASN A 655 -23.73 35.41 25.70
CA ASN A 655 -25.06 35.12 25.14
C ASN A 655 -26.03 34.76 26.27
N THR A 656 -27.30 35.16 26.13
CA THR A 656 -28.34 34.85 27.11
C THR A 656 -29.64 34.42 26.45
N GLY A 657 -30.43 33.60 27.14
CA GLY A 657 -31.78 33.24 26.73
C GLY A 657 -32.09 31.74 26.83
N VAL A 658 -33.25 31.35 26.32
CA VAL A 658 -33.80 29.98 26.44
C VAL A 658 -32.91 28.91 25.80
N MET A 659 -32.20 29.24 24.72
CA MET A 659 -31.25 28.31 24.08
C MET A 659 -30.09 27.95 25.01
N VAL A 660 -29.60 28.93 25.79
CA VAL A 660 -28.55 28.71 26.78
C VAL A 660 -29.06 27.83 27.92
N GLN A 661 -30.32 27.99 28.35
CA GLN A 661 -30.94 27.13 29.37
C GLN A 661 -31.03 25.68 28.90
N SER A 662 -31.42 25.45 27.63
CA SER A 662 -31.48 24.12 27.03
C SER A 662 -30.10 23.44 27.05
N ILE A 663 -29.05 24.17 26.67
CA ILE A 663 -27.66 23.68 26.70
C ILE A 663 -27.21 23.39 28.14
N GLN A 664 -27.41 24.30 29.09
CA GLN A 664 -27.03 24.09 30.50
C GLN A 664 -27.73 22.86 31.10
N LYS A 665 -29.02 22.66 30.80
CA LYS A 665 -29.78 21.47 31.23
C LYS A 665 -29.21 20.19 30.63
N LYS A 666 -28.90 20.21 29.33
CA LYS A 666 -28.37 19.04 28.63
C LYS A 666 -26.95 18.70 29.08
N LEU A 667 -26.07 19.69 29.23
CA LEU A 667 -24.72 19.53 29.78
C LEU A 667 -24.74 18.92 31.18
N ASN A 668 -25.63 19.39 32.06
CA ASN A 668 -25.80 18.79 33.38
C ASN A 668 -26.16 17.29 33.32
N ALA A 669 -26.98 16.90 32.33
CA ALA A 669 -27.39 15.52 32.14
C ALA A 669 -26.27 14.66 31.51
N VAL A 670 -25.70 15.09 30.39
CA VAL A 670 -24.71 14.28 29.62
C VAL A 670 -23.35 14.19 30.30
N LEU A 671 -22.98 15.18 31.12
CA LEU A 671 -21.74 15.16 31.92
C LEU A 671 -21.98 14.72 33.37
N ALA A 672 -23.21 14.31 33.72
CA ALA A 672 -23.60 13.88 35.07
C ALA A 672 -23.20 14.87 36.19
N LEU A 673 -23.33 16.18 35.96
CA LEU A 673 -22.89 17.22 36.90
C LEU A 673 -23.82 17.32 38.12
N LYS A 674 -23.24 17.19 39.33
CA LYS A 674 -23.94 17.20 40.62
C LYS A 674 -23.26 18.14 41.63
N GLY A 675 -23.98 18.52 42.69
CA GLY A 675 -23.45 19.34 43.78
C GLY A 675 -22.84 20.66 43.29
N SER A 676 -21.65 21.01 43.81
CA SER A 676 -20.91 22.23 43.45
C SER A 676 -20.46 22.29 41.98
N LYS A 677 -20.48 21.16 41.25
CA LYS A 677 -20.13 21.10 39.81
C LYS A 677 -21.33 21.29 38.89
N ARG A 678 -22.57 21.28 39.42
CA ARG A 678 -23.79 21.44 38.63
C ARG A 678 -23.89 22.86 38.07
N LEU A 679 -24.11 22.99 36.77
CA LEU A 679 -24.37 24.29 36.16
C LEU A 679 -25.74 24.81 36.62
N VAL A 680 -25.77 26.08 37.03
CA VAL A 680 -27.04 26.82 37.20
C VAL A 680 -27.68 27.00 35.82
N THR A 681 -28.97 26.67 35.69
CA THR A 681 -29.71 26.76 34.43
C THR A 681 -30.42 28.10 34.32
N ASP A 682 -29.66 29.18 34.38
CA ASP A 682 -30.13 30.57 34.39
C ASP A 682 -30.29 31.17 32.99
N GLY A 683 -29.77 30.50 31.96
CA GLY A 683 -29.77 31.01 30.60
C GLY A 683 -28.69 32.04 30.35
N GLN A 684 -27.65 32.12 31.18
CA GLN A 684 -26.49 32.98 30.97
C GLN A 684 -25.28 32.14 30.57
N PHE A 685 -24.74 32.40 29.37
CA PHE A 685 -23.57 31.66 28.90
C PHE A 685 -22.32 32.28 29.53
N GLY A 686 -21.97 31.79 30.71
CA GLY A 686 -20.77 32.19 31.47
C GLY A 686 -19.57 31.27 31.23
N THR A 687 -18.49 31.53 31.96
CA THR A 687 -17.25 30.73 31.93
C THR A 687 -17.48 29.27 32.37
N GLY A 688 -18.35 29.04 33.36
CA GLY A 688 -18.75 27.69 33.79
C GLY A 688 -19.39 26.88 32.67
N THR A 689 -20.33 27.48 31.92
CA THR A 689 -20.96 26.84 30.75
C THR A 689 -19.93 26.56 29.65
N ALA A 690 -19.04 27.51 29.34
CA ALA A 690 -17.98 27.33 28.33
C ALA A 690 -17.03 26.18 28.69
N ASN A 691 -16.63 26.06 29.96
CA ASN A 691 -15.76 24.97 30.41
C ASN A 691 -16.44 23.60 30.32
N ALA A 692 -17.73 23.51 30.68
CA ALA A 692 -18.50 22.28 30.50
C ALA A 692 -18.63 21.90 29.02
N VAL A 693 -18.82 22.88 28.12
CA VAL A 693 -18.82 22.64 26.67
C VAL A 693 -17.46 22.08 26.20
N LYS A 694 -16.33 22.63 26.67
CA LYS A 694 -15.00 22.08 26.33
C LYS A 694 -14.84 20.63 26.76
N VAL A 695 -15.24 20.29 28.00
CA VAL A 695 -15.19 18.91 28.50
C VAL A 695 -16.05 17.97 27.66
N PHE A 696 -17.26 18.41 27.29
CA PHE A 696 -18.12 17.66 26.39
C PHE A 696 -17.48 17.48 25.00
N GLN A 697 -16.95 18.55 24.40
CA GLN A 697 -16.29 18.50 23.10
C GLN A 697 -15.09 17.54 23.11
N THR A 698 -14.26 17.55 24.17
CA THR A 698 -13.17 16.57 24.34
C THR A 698 -13.70 15.14 24.39
N THR A 699 -14.78 14.90 25.13
CA THR A 699 -15.38 13.55 25.27
C THR A 699 -16.06 13.08 23.97
N ALA A 700 -16.57 14.02 23.18
CA ALA A 700 -17.22 13.78 21.89
C ALA A 700 -16.25 13.84 20.69
N SER A 701 -14.94 13.95 20.93
CA SER A 701 -13.90 14.09 19.89
C SER A 701 -14.16 15.23 18.89
N LEU A 702 -14.70 16.35 19.38
CA LEU A 702 -14.93 17.58 18.61
C LEU A 702 -13.81 18.61 18.87
N PRO A 703 -13.61 19.60 17.98
CA PRO A 703 -12.74 20.74 18.28
C PRO A 703 -13.11 21.42 19.61
N VAL A 704 -12.14 21.55 20.51
CA VAL A 704 -12.34 22.03 21.88
C VAL A 704 -12.37 23.56 21.92
N THR A 705 -13.48 24.15 21.47
CA THR A 705 -13.64 25.61 21.34
C THR A 705 -14.29 26.26 22.56
N GLY A 706 -15.09 25.52 23.33
CA GLY A 706 -15.95 26.07 24.39
C GLY A 706 -17.13 26.89 23.87
N ILE A 707 -17.37 26.83 22.56
CA ILE A 707 -18.48 27.46 21.84
C ILE A 707 -19.42 26.34 21.40
N VAL A 708 -20.73 26.54 21.52
CA VAL A 708 -21.72 25.61 20.95
C VAL A 708 -22.00 26.03 19.52
N ASP A 709 -21.24 25.48 18.58
CA ASP A 709 -21.53 25.52 17.15
C ASP A 709 -22.51 24.42 16.75
N ARG A 710 -22.81 24.29 15.44
CA ARG A 710 -23.77 23.30 14.95
C ARG A 710 -23.34 21.86 15.27
N ALA A 711 -22.06 21.53 15.08
CA ALA A 711 -21.53 20.21 15.37
C ALA A 711 -21.69 19.88 16.87
N THR A 712 -21.39 20.83 17.75
CA THR A 712 -21.56 20.68 19.20
C THR A 712 -23.05 20.56 19.58
N TRP A 713 -23.93 21.32 18.93
CA TRP A 713 -25.38 21.27 19.12
C TRP A 713 -25.98 19.92 18.71
N ASP A 714 -25.55 19.37 17.58
CA ASP A 714 -26.04 18.09 17.09
C ASP A 714 -25.50 16.95 17.97
N ALA A 715 -24.19 16.95 18.26
CA ALA A 715 -23.53 15.93 19.06
C ALA A 715 -24.06 15.85 20.50
N ILE A 716 -24.48 16.97 21.09
CA ILE A 716 -25.06 16.97 22.46
C ILE A 716 -26.51 16.44 22.48
N GLY A 717 -27.06 16.07 21.33
CA GLY A 717 -28.38 15.44 21.20
C GLY A 717 -29.50 16.41 20.86
N PHE A 718 -29.19 17.52 20.18
CA PHE A 718 -30.19 18.44 19.63
C PHE A 718 -30.25 18.43 18.09
N ALA A 719 -29.68 17.41 17.45
CA ALA A 719 -29.83 17.19 16.01
C ALA A 719 -31.32 17.21 15.61
N GLY A 720 -31.66 18.01 14.59
CA GLY A 720 -33.05 18.18 14.11
C GLY A 720 -33.98 18.97 15.04
N ARG A 721 -33.55 19.37 16.25
CA ARG A 721 -34.35 20.13 17.23
C ARG A 721 -34.28 21.65 17.01
N VAL A 722 -34.67 22.08 15.81
CA VAL A 722 -34.73 23.51 15.46
C VAL A 722 -35.75 24.29 16.32
N ASP A 723 -36.74 23.59 16.89
CA ASP A 723 -37.72 24.14 17.84
C ASP A 723 -37.08 24.66 19.14
N LEU A 724 -35.93 24.11 19.52
CA LEU A 724 -35.16 24.54 20.70
C LEU A 724 -34.22 25.71 20.40
N ALA A 725 -34.00 25.99 19.11
CA ALA A 725 -33.06 26.98 18.64
C ALA A 725 -33.78 28.21 18.07
N VAL A 726 -34.60 28.82 18.93
CA VAL A 726 -35.48 29.93 18.61
C VAL A 726 -35.09 31.15 19.46
N LEU A 727 -34.98 32.32 18.81
CA LEU A 727 -34.83 33.60 19.49
C LEU A 727 -36.19 34.01 20.10
N LYS A 728 -36.25 34.21 21.41
CA LYS A 728 -37.46 34.66 22.13
C LYS A 728 -37.20 35.98 22.85
N VAL A 729 -38.27 36.63 23.32
CA VAL A 729 -38.16 37.83 24.17
C VAL A 729 -37.20 37.55 25.34
N GLY A 730 -36.19 38.42 25.49
CA GLY A 730 -35.10 38.29 26.47
C GLY A 730 -33.81 37.67 25.92
N THR A 731 -33.79 37.12 24.70
CA THR A 731 -32.57 36.57 24.10
C THR A 731 -31.57 37.69 23.75
N LYS A 732 -30.32 37.54 24.18
CA LYS A 732 -29.20 38.42 23.77
C LYS A 732 -28.21 37.63 22.92
N HIS A 733 -28.11 37.98 21.64
CA HIS A 733 -27.26 37.27 20.68
C HIS A 733 -26.89 38.17 19.48
N PRO A 734 -25.68 38.05 18.90
CA PRO A 734 -25.27 38.84 17.71
C PRO A 734 -26.24 38.72 16.51
N ALA A 735 -26.86 37.56 16.32
CA ALA A 735 -27.88 37.37 15.27
C ALA A 735 -29.09 38.31 15.45
N VAL A 736 -29.46 38.66 16.69
CA VAL A 736 -30.52 39.63 16.95
C VAL A 736 -30.14 41.02 16.44
N SER A 737 -28.88 41.44 16.62
CA SER A 737 -28.37 42.70 16.06
C SER A 737 -28.46 42.71 14.54
N SER A 738 -28.15 41.58 13.89
CA SER A 738 -28.26 41.44 12.44
C SER A 738 -29.71 41.48 11.96
N ILE A 739 -30.64 40.83 12.68
CA ILE A 739 -32.08 40.91 12.41
C ILE A 739 -32.58 42.34 12.56
N GLN A 740 -32.24 43.04 13.64
CA GLN A 740 -32.64 44.43 13.88
C GLN A 740 -32.16 45.38 12.76
N ARG A 741 -30.93 45.21 12.27
CA ARG A 741 -30.40 45.99 11.13
C ARG A 741 -31.11 45.66 9.82
N ALA A 742 -31.34 44.38 9.54
CA ALA A 742 -32.05 43.95 8.35
C ALA A 742 -33.49 44.49 8.34
N LEU A 743 -34.17 44.37 9.48
CA LEU A 743 -35.54 44.86 9.65
C LEU A 743 -35.62 46.39 9.54
N ALA A 744 -34.64 47.14 10.07
CA ALA A 744 -34.57 48.59 9.89
C ALA A 744 -34.50 48.99 8.41
N LYS A 745 -33.72 48.24 7.63
CA LYS A 745 -33.55 48.45 6.18
C LYS A 745 -34.82 48.09 5.40
N VAL A 746 -35.45 46.95 5.72
CA VAL A 746 -36.66 46.47 5.04
C VAL A 746 -37.87 47.35 5.35
N LEU A 747 -38.09 47.66 6.64
CA LEU A 747 -39.23 48.47 7.07
C LEU A 747 -39.01 49.97 6.85
N LYS A 748 -37.81 50.39 6.43
CA LYS A 748 -37.39 51.81 6.31
C LYS A 748 -37.66 52.61 7.59
N LYS A 749 -37.50 51.99 8.76
CA LYS A 749 -37.70 52.61 10.09
C LYS A 749 -36.40 52.56 10.89
N LYS A 750 -36.19 53.55 11.76
CA LYS A 750 -35.08 53.52 12.72
C LYS A 750 -35.36 52.45 13.79
N ILE A 751 -34.69 51.32 13.71
CA ILE A 751 -34.69 50.28 14.76
C ILE A 751 -33.35 50.30 15.47
N LYS A 752 -33.36 50.52 16.79
CA LYS A 752 -32.14 50.53 17.60
C LYS A 752 -31.53 49.12 17.65
N THR A 753 -30.26 49.01 17.27
CA THR A 753 -29.53 47.72 17.28
C THR A 753 -29.00 47.41 18.68
N THR A 754 -29.83 46.81 19.53
CA THR A 754 -29.50 46.47 20.91
C THR A 754 -28.88 45.09 21.07
N GLY A 755 -29.06 44.19 20.09
CA GLY A 755 -28.66 42.78 20.19
C GLY A 755 -29.48 41.97 21.19
N VAL A 756 -30.58 42.55 21.70
CA VAL A 756 -31.54 41.91 22.61
C VAL A 756 -32.90 41.83 21.93
N TYR A 757 -33.50 40.65 21.95
CA TYR A 757 -34.81 40.40 21.37
C TYR A 757 -35.87 40.91 22.34
N SER A 758 -36.43 42.09 22.08
CA SER A 758 -37.41 42.76 22.94
C SER A 758 -38.85 42.44 22.55
N SER A 759 -39.81 42.75 23.42
CA SER A 759 -41.25 42.68 23.08
C SER A 759 -41.65 43.61 21.94
N SER A 760 -40.86 44.64 21.66
CA SER A 760 -41.05 45.53 20.50
C SER A 760 -40.45 44.99 19.19
N LEU A 761 -39.64 43.92 19.28
CA LEU A 761 -39.05 43.22 18.13
C LEU A 761 -39.82 41.93 17.77
N ALA A 762 -40.42 41.29 18.79
CA ALA A 762 -41.42 40.23 18.63
C ALA A 762 -42.67 40.78 17.95
#